data_AF-A0A351Q6N6-F1
#
_entry.id   AF-A0A351Q6N6-F1
#
_cell.length_a   1.000
_cell.length_b   1.000
_cell.length_c   1.000
_cell.angle_alpha   90.00
_cell.angle_beta   90.00
_cell.angle_gamma   90.00
#
_symmetry.space_group_name_H-M   'P 1'
#
loop_
_entity.id
_entity.type
_entity.pdbx_description
1 polymer ?
#
loop_
_entity_poly.entity_id
_entity_poly.type
_entity_poly.pdbx_seq_one_letter_code
_entity_poly.pdbx_strand_id
1 'polypeptide(L)'
;MYLSIKTIGFGVFFMSANLWSADIDIYNRDSVLAAASLPLSAHNQAVNENQVYIGMFRPDRDAPFWEGNLKLYQIGLDATSTEVVLLDAEGRPVVDSASGLVNSQARSFWTSGNNSPDGAAVSLGGVAQGLRDYLGKSRVNLTCTGPCNVLEPFAASNTNLLPGDFGAQDAAQMHSIINWASDIGVQPFHGDVIHSRPEAINYGGSLGTYVFYGSNDGMFHGVKGGLIEKSAVLSSKDGEEAWAFTAPEHFQQLGGLFDRQAAYSTDKRSDNTFANKPYFFDGSVTSYLRYNSNHQIGNDSAGESSQAIIYLTARRGGNLIYALDVTNPVSPKVLWHKSAVDSGFAELGQTWSTPKIAKLNIKSSGIEQEVPALLMGLGYDPAAEDEVSDGRSDSTVRTQGRGLIILNALNGDIIWQLTSTHSGMAYAVPASLTVIDQDGNGNADLVYFGDTGGQLWKLDVQSTNLADWQAKRLITLPKGRKFLNAPDAVSSPDGYYDAVIIGSGDSEKPFDITIQNYLLFYRDSKVSPSQSLTLEDLYQITIDPVSLDFGSLKFDETQSKNNSKLENGWYLELEVGEKVVTRAITANNITTFATHIPCTANDCNALGEARIYRFDPFNLKGNGDNETVFRRIEHGGILPPPTKFTLVIEDKNCETGDCAPEKKIISGALFGPHIEQFGDQGMGGRRKLWRYNHQDD
;
A
#
# COMPACT_ATOMS: atom_id res chain seq x y z
N MET A 1 60.82 30.78 -15.89
CA MET A 1 60.47 30.28 -14.55
C MET A 1 59.22 29.44 -14.73
N TYR A 2 59.38 28.11 -14.75
CA TYR A 2 58.30 27.15 -14.98
C TYR A 2 57.41 27.11 -13.74
N LEU A 3 56.10 27.32 -13.90
CA LEU A 3 55.11 26.91 -12.90
C LEU A 3 54.09 26.00 -13.60
N SER A 4 54.18 24.72 -13.25
CA SER A 4 53.29 23.65 -13.68
C SER A 4 51.94 23.79 -12.96
N ILE A 5 50.86 24.00 -13.69
CA ILE A 5 49.50 23.84 -13.17
C ILE A 5 49.08 22.41 -13.47
N LYS A 6 49.04 21.59 -12.42
CA LYS A 6 48.45 20.24 -12.44
C LYS A 6 46.95 20.37 -12.69
N THR A 7 46.49 19.70 -13.74
CA THR A 7 45.10 19.36 -13.98
C THR A 7 44.60 18.48 -12.82
N ILE A 8 43.66 18.98 -12.02
CA ILE A 8 42.90 18.16 -11.06
C ILE A 8 41.60 17.77 -11.79
N GLY A 9 41.39 16.47 -11.92
CA GLY A 9 40.27 15.89 -12.64
C GLY A 9 38.93 16.31 -12.04
N PHE A 10 37.98 16.61 -12.93
CA PHE A 10 36.56 16.64 -12.60
C PHE A 10 36.16 15.24 -12.13
N GLY A 11 36.00 15.09 -10.82
CA GLY A 11 35.22 14.00 -10.25
C GLY A 11 33.76 14.24 -10.61
N VAL A 12 33.20 13.36 -11.41
CA VAL A 12 31.75 13.24 -11.58
C VAL A 12 31.20 12.88 -10.21
N PHE A 13 30.53 13.83 -9.55
CA PHE A 13 29.71 13.53 -8.37
C PHE A 13 28.58 12.63 -8.86
N PHE A 14 28.66 11.34 -8.54
CA PHE A 14 27.52 10.44 -8.66
C PHE A 14 26.51 10.87 -7.59
N MET A 15 25.58 11.75 -7.96
CA MET A 15 24.34 11.91 -7.20
C MET A 15 23.61 10.58 -7.25
N SER A 16 23.36 10.02 -6.08
CA SER A 16 22.68 8.76 -5.90
C SER A 16 21.21 8.88 -6.31
N ALA A 17 20.74 7.97 -7.17
CA ALA A 17 19.44 8.02 -7.84
C ALA A 17 18.27 7.41 -7.04
N ASN A 18 18.46 7.13 -5.75
CA ASN A 18 17.41 6.58 -4.89
C ASN A 18 16.64 7.72 -4.22
N LEU A 19 15.35 7.52 -3.92
CA LEU A 19 14.52 8.51 -3.18
C LEU A 19 15.23 9.01 -1.91
N TRP A 20 16.06 8.13 -1.34
CA TRP A 20 16.66 8.24 -0.02
C TRP A 20 18.07 8.82 -0.02
N SER A 21 18.48 9.50 -1.10
CA SER A 21 19.84 10.01 -1.21
C SER A 21 20.01 11.23 -2.14
N ALA A 22 18.90 11.81 -2.62
CA ALA A 22 18.93 13.01 -3.44
C ALA A 22 18.95 14.29 -2.58
N ASP A 23 19.78 15.28 -2.94
CA ASP A 23 19.79 16.62 -2.37
C ASP A 23 18.62 17.45 -2.94
N ILE A 24 17.40 17.30 -2.39
CA ILE A 24 16.21 18.06 -2.84
C ILE A 24 15.45 18.66 -1.64
N ASP A 25 14.97 19.89 -1.78
CA ASP A 25 14.19 20.69 -0.81
C ASP A 25 12.79 20.11 -0.41
N ILE A 26 12.55 18.81 -0.62
CA ILE A 26 11.41 18.07 -0.04
C ILE A 26 11.55 17.92 1.47
N TYR A 27 12.78 18.00 1.97
CA TYR A 27 13.08 17.94 3.39
C TYR A 27 12.41 19.11 4.12
N ASN A 28 11.78 18.81 5.26
CA ASN A 28 11.00 19.74 6.09
C ASN A 28 9.61 20.14 5.54
N ARG A 29 9.06 19.44 4.55
CA ARG A 29 7.65 19.59 4.14
C ARG A 29 6.80 18.39 4.54
N ASP A 30 5.64 18.66 5.14
CA ASP A 30 4.64 17.63 5.44
C ASP A 30 4.13 17.01 4.13
N SER A 31 4.18 15.69 4.04
CA SER A 31 3.88 14.93 2.83
C SER A 31 2.86 13.83 3.09
N VAL A 32 2.06 13.52 2.06
CA VAL A 32 1.12 12.39 2.06
C VAL A 32 1.53 11.44 0.94
N LEU A 33 2.32 10.41 1.26
CA LEU A 33 2.65 9.30 0.34
C LEU A 33 2.08 7.95 0.80
N ALA A 34 1.33 7.89 1.91
CA ALA A 34 0.66 6.68 2.35
C ALA A 34 -0.71 6.53 1.69
N ALA A 35 -1.10 5.28 1.39
CA ALA A 35 -2.44 5.00 0.85
C ALA A 35 -3.51 5.20 1.92
N ALA A 36 -4.63 5.81 1.52
CA ALA A 36 -5.80 5.98 2.37
C ALA A 36 -6.48 4.62 2.64
N SER A 37 -7.13 4.48 3.79
CA SER A 37 -7.91 3.30 4.16
C SER A 37 -9.34 3.65 4.52
N LEU A 38 -10.30 2.78 4.15
CA LEU A 38 -11.72 2.92 4.47
C LEU A 38 -12.28 1.58 4.99
N PRO A 39 -13.01 1.56 6.11
CA PRO A 39 -13.68 0.35 6.55
C PRO A 39 -14.82 -0.01 5.60
N LEU A 40 -15.17 -1.29 5.52
CA LEU A 40 -16.46 -1.69 4.95
C LEU A 40 -17.57 -1.51 5.99
N SER A 41 -18.80 -1.30 5.52
CA SER A 41 -19.95 -1.35 6.41
C SER A 41 -20.18 -2.77 6.90
N ALA A 42 -20.35 -2.93 8.21
CA ALA A 42 -20.68 -4.23 8.81
C ALA A 42 -22.06 -4.73 8.32
N HIS A 43 -22.99 -3.82 8.05
CA HIS A 43 -24.37 -4.14 7.63
C HIS A 43 -24.51 -4.37 6.12
N ASN A 44 -23.68 -3.70 5.32
CA ASN A 44 -23.66 -3.89 3.86
C ASN A 44 -22.23 -3.79 3.35
N GLN A 45 -21.58 -4.94 3.16
CA GLN A 45 -20.17 -5.00 2.77
C GLN A 45 -19.92 -4.58 1.31
N ALA A 46 -20.97 -4.27 0.54
CA ALA A 46 -20.84 -3.66 -0.79
C ALA A 46 -20.51 -2.16 -0.73
N VAL A 47 -20.66 -1.54 0.45
CA VAL A 47 -20.38 -0.11 0.69
C VAL A 47 -19.36 0.07 1.80
N ASN A 48 -18.62 1.16 1.74
CA ASN A 48 -17.68 1.60 2.76
C ASN A 48 -18.41 2.38 3.86
N GLU A 49 -17.83 2.38 5.06
CA GLU A 49 -18.12 3.40 6.06
C GLU A 49 -17.40 4.69 5.65
N ASN A 50 -18.05 5.84 5.86
CA ASN A 50 -17.46 7.12 5.51
C ASN A 50 -16.45 7.59 6.57
N GLN A 51 -15.32 6.86 6.65
CA GLN A 51 -14.18 7.13 7.52
C GLN A 51 -12.90 6.87 6.72
N VAL A 52 -12.20 7.93 6.33
CA VAL A 52 -10.96 7.87 5.53
C VAL A 52 -9.75 8.12 6.40
N TYR A 53 -8.98 7.07 6.66
CA TYR A 53 -7.73 7.16 7.43
C TYR A 53 -6.55 7.40 6.49
N ILE A 54 -5.78 8.46 6.74
CA ILE A 54 -4.63 8.86 5.92
C ILE A 54 -3.39 8.92 6.81
N GLY A 55 -2.39 8.11 6.47
CA GLY A 55 -1.05 8.18 7.06
C GLY A 55 -0.31 9.40 6.53
N MET A 56 0.39 10.11 7.41
CA MET A 56 1.15 11.31 7.08
C MET A 56 2.55 11.21 7.68
N PHE A 57 3.51 11.89 7.05
CA PHE A 57 4.87 11.99 7.55
C PHE A 57 5.58 13.23 7.04
N ARG A 58 6.63 13.63 7.76
CA ARG A 58 7.50 14.73 7.38
C ARG A 58 8.94 14.24 7.27
N PRO A 59 9.50 14.14 6.04
CA PRO A 59 10.91 13.86 5.87
C PRO A 59 11.78 14.90 6.54
N ASP A 60 12.75 14.44 7.33
CA ASP A 60 13.79 15.27 7.91
C ASP A 60 15.14 14.67 7.56
N ARG A 61 15.97 15.43 6.86
CA ARG A 61 17.31 14.99 6.45
C ARG A 61 18.23 14.82 7.65
N ASP A 62 18.12 15.74 8.61
CA ASP A 62 19.05 15.88 9.71
C ASP A 62 18.65 14.99 10.88
N ALA A 63 17.36 14.63 11.00
CA ALA A 63 16.86 13.77 12.06
C ALA A 63 16.95 12.27 11.69
N PRO A 64 17.33 11.39 12.65
CA PRO A 64 17.34 9.93 12.45
C PRO A 64 15.93 9.32 12.45
N PHE A 65 14.94 10.10 12.90
CA PHE A 65 13.55 9.75 13.07
C PHE A 65 12.69 10.76 12.33
N TRP A 66 11.66 10.30 11.62
CA TRP A 66 10.69 11.19 10.99
C TRP A 66 9.39 11.14 11.76
N GLU A 67 8.83 12.33 11.98
CA GLU A 67 7.51 12.46 12.56
C GLU A 67 6.48 11.90 11.58
N GLY A 68 5.50 11.20 12.12
CA GLY A 68 4.32 10.74 11.40
C GLY A 68 3.04 10.91 12.20
N ASN A 69 1.93 10.62 11.53
CA ASN A 69 0.60 10.70 12.12
C ASN A 69 -0.39 9.85 11.32
N LEU A 70 -1.51 9.53 11.93
CA LEU A 70 -2.69 9.02 11.25
C LEU A 70 -3.86 9.98 11.50
N LYS A 71 -4.44 10.49 10.42
CA LYS A 71 -5.56 11.44 10.47
C LYS A 71 -6.82 10.86 9.84
N LEU A 72 -7.98 11.29 10.32
CA LEU A 72 -9.29 10.86 9.84
C LEU A 72 -10.01 12.01 9.15
N TYR A 73 -10.60 11.70 7.99
CA TYR A 73 -11.41 12.58 7.14
C TYR A 73 -12.66 11.84 6.63
N GLN A 74 -13.52 12.52 5.88
CA GLN A 74 -14.69 11.92 5.22
C GLN A 74 -14.71 12.25 3.73
N ILE A 75 -15.49 11.51 2.95
CA ILE A 75 -15.80 11.83 1.55
C ILE A 75 -17.21 12.44 1.53
N GLY A 76 -17.38 13.51 0.78
CA GLY A 76 -18.69 14.13 0.58
C GLY A 76 -18.74 14.89 -0.73
N LEU A 77 -19.80 15.69 -0.89
CA LEU A 77 -19.94 16.59 -2.01
C LEU A 77 -19.43 17.97 -1.62
N ASP A 78 -18.68 18.60 -2.52
CA ASP A 78 -18.36 20.01 -2.37
C ASP A 78 -19.65 20.83 -2.47
N ALA A 79 -19.82 21.73 -1.51
CA ALA A 79 -20.99 22.59 -1.41
C ALA A 79 -21.14 23.56 -2.61
N THR A 80 -20.04 23.83 -3.34
CA THR A 80 -20.05 24.79 -4.47
C THR A 80 -20.16 24.13 -5.85
N SER A 81 -19.56 22.96 -6.04
CA SER A 81 -19.45 22.29 -7.35
C SER A 81 -20.21 20.97 -7.46
N THR A 82 -20.72 20.41 -6.35
CA THR A 82 -21.29 19.05 -6.27
C THR A 82 -20.31 17.93 -6.66
N GLU A 83 -19.02 18.24 -6.80
CA GLU A 83 -17.97 17.26 -7.02
C GLU A 83 -17.69 16.46 -5.74
N VAL A 84 -17.24 15.22 -5.91
CA VAL A 84 -16.88 14.37 -4.77
C VAL A 84 -15.49 14.74 -4.29
N VAL A 85 -15.40 15.20 -3.05
CA VAL A 85 -14.16 15.69 -2.44
C VAL A 85 -13.94 15.05 -1.07
N LEU A 86 -12.69 15.09 -0.61
CA LEU A 86 -12.36 14.77 0.77
C LEU A 86 -12.70 15.99 1.65
N LEU A 87 -13.44 15.76 2.72
CA LEU A 87 -13.94 16.74 3.67
C LEU A 87 -13.30 16.57 5.06
N ASP A 88 -13.05 17.71 5.70
CA ASP A 88 -12.56 17.82 7.06
C ASP A 88 -13.71 17.71 8.09
N ALA A 89 -13.40 17.83 9.37
CA ALA A 89 -14.38 17.71 10.46
C ALA A 89 -15.44 18.83 10.49
N GLU A 90 -15.22 19.94 9.76
CA GLU A 90 -16.18 21.02 9.55
C GLU A 90 -16.98 20.87 8.24
N GLY A 91 -16.70 19.84 7.43
CA GLY A 91 -17.31 19.66 6.11
C GLY A 91 -16.69 20.57 5.04
N ARG A 92 -15.44 20.99 5.20
CA ARG A 92 -14.70 21.81 4.21
C ARG A 92 -13.75 20.92 3.38
N PRO A 93 -13.50 21.25 2.10
CA PRO A 93 -12.53 20.53 1.28
C PRO A 93 -11.13 20.49 1.91
N VAL A 94 -10.56 19.29 2.00
CA VAL A 94 -9.22 19.04 2.56
C VAL A 94 -8.13 19.44 1.57
N VAL A 95 -8.36 19.29 0.26
CA VAL A 95 -7.40 19.68 -0.78
C VAL A 95 -7.72 21.09 -1.25
N ASP A 96 -6.70 21.95 -1.24
CA ASP A 96 -6.78 23.28 -1.83
C ASP A 96 -6.69 23.17 -3.36
N SER A 97 -7.71 23.70 -4.05
CA SER A 97 -7.84 23.54 -5.50
C SER A 97 -6.79 24.29 -6.31
N ALA A 98 -6.14 25.30 -5.72
CA ALA A 98 -5.13 26.13 -6.39
C ALA A 98 -3.70 25.61 -6.20
N SER A 99 -3.44 24.80 -5.18
CA SER A 99 -2.12 24.25 -4.90
C SER A 99 -2.05 22.73 -5.04
N GLY A 100 -3.18 22.03 -4.98
CA GLY A 100 -3.25 20.57 -4.92
C GLY A 100 -2.80 19.98 -3.58
N LEU A 101 -2.47 20.81 -2.59
CA LEU A 101 -1.97 20.38 -1.28
C LEU A 101 -3.07 20.35 -0.23
N VAL A 102 -2.80 19.73 0.92
CA VAL A 102 -3.71 19.76 2.08
C VAL A 102 -3.84 21.21 2.56
N ASN A 103 -5.08 21.67 2.67
CA ASN A 103 -5.45 22.99 3.13
C ASN A 103 -4.96 23.19 4.59
N SER A 104 -4.21 24.27 4.82
CA SER A 104 -3.68 24.59 6.16
C SER A 104 -4.76 24.87 7.21
N GLN A 105 -5.98 25.21 6.77
CA GLN A 105 -7.13 25.44 7.64
C GLN A 105 -8.00 24.19 7.82
N ALA A 106 -7.70 23.08 7.13
CA ALA A 106 -8.43 21.83 7.32
C ALA A 106 -8.23 21.31 8.74
N ARG A 107 -9.28 20.72 9.31
CA ARG A 107 -9.19 20.06 10.62
C ARG A 107 -9.57 18.59 10.54
N SER A 108 -8.66 17.69 10.91
CA SER A 108 -8.99 16.26 10.99
C SER A 108 -9.91 15.95 12.18
N PHE A 109 -10.66 14.85 12.10
CA PHE A 109 -11.69 14.47 13.11
C PHE A 109 -11.14 14.24 14.53
N TRP A 110 -9.84 13.98 14.66
CA TRP A 110 -9.18 13.72 15.94
C TRP A 110 -8.31 14.89 16.40
N THR A 111 -8.61 16.09 15.93
CA THR A 111 -7.87 17.31 16.30
C THR A 111 -8.67 18.18 17.25
N SER A 112 -8.07 18.55 18.38
CA SER A 112 -8.69 19.44 19.35
C SER A 112 -7.73 20.47 19.98
N GLY A 113 -8.32 21.51 20.58
CA GLY A 113 -7.59 22.51 21.38
C GLY A 113 -6.54 23.25 20.55
N ASN A 114 -5.33 23.39 21.11
CA ASN A 114 -4.23 24.13 20.47
C ASN A 114 -3.64 23.44 19.22
N ASN A 115 -4.07 22.22 18.88
CA ASN A 115 -3.68 21.55 17.65
C ASN A 115 -4.57 21.94 16.45
N SER A 116 -5.65 22.69 16.68
CA SER A 116 -6.63 23.04 15.65
C SER A 116 -6.37 24.44 15.03
N PRO A 117 -6.49 24.60 13.69
CA PRO A 117 -6.55 23.54 12.68
C PRO A 117 -5.18 22.86 12.54
N ASP A 118 -5.18 21.56 12.26
CA ASP A 118 -3.94 20.79 12.12
C ASP A 118 -3.44 20.73 10.68
N GLY A 119 -4.31 20.95 9.68
CA GLY A 119 -3.96 20.98 8.26
C GLY A 119 -3.01 19.85 7.85
N ALA A 120 -1.97 20.21 7.10
CA ALA A 120 -0.91 19.28 6.70
C ALA A 120 0.05 18.92 7.84
N ALA A 121 0.08 19.66 8.94
CA ALA A 121 1.10 19.53 9.99
C ALA A 121 1.02 18.15 10.65
N VAL A 122 2.09 17.38 10.49
CA VAL A 122 2.15 15.99 10.98
C VAL A 122 2.17 15.93 12.50
N SER A 123 2.87 16.86 13.15
CA SER A 123 2.98 16.91 14.60
C SER A 123 1.68 17.30 15.31
N LEU A 124 0.67 17.81 14.61
CA LEU A 124 -0.59 18.27 15.18
C LEU A 124 -1.75 17.30 14.89
N GLY A 125 -2.67 17.18 15.85
CA GLY A 125 -3.92 16.43 15.68
C GLY A 125 -3.73 14.92 15.54
N GLY A 126 -4.78 14.24 15.06
CA GLY A 126 -4.72 12.81 14.74
C GLY A 126 -4.38 11.90 15.92
N VAL A 127 -3.86 10.71 15.61
CA VAL A 127 -3.40 9.74 16.61
C VAL A 127 -2.20 10.28 17.39
N ALA A 128 -1.34 11.10 16.77
CA ALA A 128 -0.21 11.71 17.46
C ALA A 128 -0.67 12.59 18.65
N GLN A 129 -1.77 13.35 18.49
CA GLN A 129 -2.38 14.06 19.61
C GLN A 129 -2.92 13.08 20.66
N GLY A 130 -3.57 11.99 20.24
CA GLY A 130 -4.08 10.97 21.16
C GLY A 130 -3.00 10.33 22.04
N LEU A 131 -1.84 10.03 21.46
CA LEU A 131 -0.68 9.52 22.18
C LEU A 131 -0.18 10.52 23.23
N ARG A 132 -0.03 11.80 22.86
CA ARG A 132 0.50 12.85 23.76
C ARG A 132 -0.46 13.23 24.87
N ASP A 133 -1.71 13.51 24.53
CA ASP A 133 -2.64 14.23 25.41
C ASP A 133 -3.53 13.27 26.22
N TYR A 134 -3.77 12.05 25.72
CA TYR A 134 -4.88 11.22 26.20
C TYR A 134 -4.48 9.89 26.81
N LEU A 135 -3.41 9.25 26.32
CA LEU A 135 -2.95 7.96 26.85
C LEU A 135 -2.09 8.10 28.11
N GLY A 136 -1.39 9.24 28.26
CA GLY A 136 -0.55 9.51 29.42
C GLY A 136 0.45 8.38 29.67
N LYS A 137 0.66 7.95 30.92
CA LYS A 137 1.61 6.85 31.24
C LYS A 137 1.05 5.43 31.07
N SER A 138 -0.09 5.25 30.40
CA SER A 138 -0.84 3.99 30.39
C SER A 138 -0.83 3.27 29.03
N ARG A 139 0.14 3.57 28.16
CA ARG A 139 0.29 2.90 26.85
C ARG A 139 0.48 1.40 27.04
N VAL A 140 -0.34 0.60 26.37
CA VAL A 140 -0.20 -0.86 26.35
C VAL A 140 0.73 -1.21 25.20
N ASN A 141 2.00 -1.45 25.50
CA ASN A 141 2.97 -1.90 24.51
C ASN A 141 3.24 -3.40 24.70
N LEU A 142 3.13 -4.16 23.60
CA LEU A 142 3.20 -5.61 23.57
C LEU A 142 4.41 -6.07 22.75
N THR A 143 4.91 -7.24 23.08
CA THR A 143 5.90 -7.96 22.29
C THR A 143 5.69 -9.47 22.49
N CYS A 144 6.62 -10.27 22.02
CA CYS A 144 6.70 -11.70 22.28
C CYS A 144 8.17 -12.10 22.38
N THR A 145 8.48 -13.25 22.97
CA THR A 145 9.85 -13.77 23.04
C THR A 145 9.86 -15.27 22.76
N GLY A 146 11.05 -15.84 22.59
CA GLY A 146 11.22 -17.27 22.30
C GLY A 146 10.51 -17.68 21.00
N PRO A 147 9.58 -18.67 21.02
CA PRO A 147 8.86 -19.09 19.83
C PRO A 147 7.79 -18.08 19.38
N CYS A 148 7.56 -16.99 20.12
CA CYS A 148 6.55 -15.98 19.85
C CYS A 148 5.12 -16.54 19.66
N ASN A 149 4.68 -17.37 20.61
CA ASN A 149 3.32 -17.93 20.61
C ASN A 149 2.33 -17.16 21.52
N VAL A 150 2.83 -16.22 22.32
CA VAL A 150 2.03 -15.46 23.30
C VAL A 150 2.55 -14.01 23.31
N LEU A 151 1.62 -13.05 23.39
CA LEU A 151 1.96 -11.65 23.60
C LEU A 151 2.21 -11.38 25.09
N GLU A 152 3.24 -10.60 25.36
CA GLU A 152 3.67 -10.19 26.69
C GLU A 152 4.05 -8.69 26.70
N PRO A 153 4.16 -8.04 27.87
CA PRO A 153 4.47 -6.62 27.92
C PRO A 153 5.86 -6.29 27.33
N PHE A 154 5.93 -5.32 26.42
CA PHE A 154 7.18 -4.67 26.04
C PHE A 154 7.52 -3.61 27.11
N ALA A 155 8.16 -4.04 28.19
CA ALA A 155 8.45 -3.20 29.33
C ALA A 155 9.77 -3.62 30.00
N ALA A 156 10.44 -2.66 30.65
CA ALA A 156 11.67 -2.93 31.41
C ALA A 156 11.48 -3.95 32.54
N SER A 157 10.24 -4.17 33.00
CA SER A 157 9.90 -5.20 33.98
C SER A 157 9.83 -6.62 33.39
N ASN A 158 9.80 -6.77 32.06
CA ASN A 158 9.73 -8.08 31.42
C ASN A 158 11.11 -8.75 31.46
N THR A 159 11.23 -9.82 32.23
CA THR A 159 12.49 -10.56 32.43
C THR A 159 12.91 -11.42 31.24
N ASN A 160 12.06 -11.57 30.23
CA ASN A 160 12.38 -12.29 29.00
C ASN A 160 13.17 -11.43 28.01
N LEU A 161 13.19 -10.10 28.19
CA LEU A 161 13.95 -9.17 27.38
C LEU A 161 15.39 -9.08 27.88
N LEU A 162 16.37 -9.26 26.99
CA LEU A 162 17.79 -9.25 27.33
C LEU A 162 18.51 -8.08 26.65
N PRO A 163 19.57 -7.52 27.27
CA PRO A 163 20.32 -6.41 26.67
C PRO A 163 20.82 -6.69 25.25
N GLY A 164 21.22 -7.94 24.99
CA GLY A 164 21.71 -8.38 23.68
C GLY A 164 20.66 -8.30 22.57
N ASP A 165 19.37 -8.39 22.89
CA ASP A 165 18.30 -8.32 21.89
C ASP A 165 18.20 -6.92 21.26
N PHE A 166 18.60 -5.89 22.00
CA PHE A 166 18.58 -4.49 21.57
C PHE A 166 19.94 -3.97 21.09
N GLY A 167 20.99 -4.80 21.15
CA GLY A 167 22.36 -4.32 20.99
C GLY A 167 22.83 -3.41 22.14
N ALA A 168 22.17 -3.48 23.30
CA ALA A 168 22.50 -2.67 24.47
C ALA A 168 23.71 -3.24 25.23
N GLN A 169 24.52 -2.35 25.80
CA GLN A 169 25.70 -2.72 26.58
C GLN A 169 25.35 -3.38 27.92
N ASP A 170 24.25 -2.95 28.53
CA ASP A 170 23.77 -3.45 29.82
C ASP A 170 22.24 -3.27 29.96
N ALA A 171 21.71 -3.75 31.08
CA ALA A 171 20.28 -3.63 31.38
C ALA A 171 19.82 -2.17 31.55
N ALA A 172 20.71 -1.25 31.95
CA ALA A 172 20.33 0.16 32.10
C ALA A 172 20.11 0.83 30.74
N GLN A 173 20.97 0.55 29.74
CA GLN A 173 20.74 1.02 28.36
C GLN A 173 19.50 0.35 27.75
N MET A 174 19.30 -0.96 27.95
CA MET A 174 18.08 -1.64 27.49
C MET A 174 16.81 -0.99 28.07
N HIS A 175 16.79 -0.72 29.37
CA HIS A 175 15.66 -0.03 29.99
C HIS A 175 15.46 1.38 29.42
N SER A 176 16.54 2.10 29.09
CA SER A 176 16.45 3.41 28.45
C SER A 176 15.85 3.33 27.05
N ILE A 177 16.20 2.31 26.25
CA ILE A 177 15.61 2.07 24.92
C ILE A 177 14.13 1.74 25.04
N ILE A 178 13.77 0.78 25.90
CA ILE A 178 12.37 0.35 26.10
C ILE A 178 11.52 1.51 26.61
N ASN A 179 12.04 2.26 27.59
CA ASN A 179 11.37 3.44 28.10
C ASN A 179 11.27 4.50 27.01
N TRP A 180 12.32 4.82 26.26
CA TRP A 180 12.23 5.81 25.18
C TRP A 180 11.15 5.45 24.14
N ALA A 181 11.05 4.17 23.76
CA ALA A 181 10.04 3.71 22.81
C ALA A 181 8.61 3.67 23.40
N SER A 182 8.49 3.58 24.73
CA SER A 182 7.20 3.41 25.43
C SER A 182 6.76 4.65 26.23
N ASP A 183 7.66 5.60 26.50
CA ASP A 183 7.49 6.69 27.46
C ASP A 183 6.92 7.92 26.77
N ILE A 184 5.76 8.29 27.28
CA ILE A 184 4.94 9.44 26.87
C ILE A 184 5.34 10.71 27.67
N GLY A 185 6.33 10.61 28.57
CA GLY A 185 6.79 11.71 29.42
C GLY A 185 7.64 12.79 28.74
N VAL A 186 8.21 12.51 27.57
CA VAL A 186 9.00 13.46 26.78
C VAL A 186 8.44 13.45 25.35
N GLN A 187 7.26 14.05 25.16
CA GLN A 187 6.51 14.10 23.88
C GLN A 187 6.53 12.76 23.11
N PRO A 188 5.59 11.82 23.35
CA PRO A 188 5.59 10.57 22.60
C PRO A 188 5.59 10.85 21.11
N PHE A 189 6.58 10.27 20.46
CA PHE A 189 6.79 10.42 19.04
C PHE A 189 5.96 9.35 18.34
N HIS A 190 5.16 9.78 17.38
CA HIS A 190 4.51 8.87 16.44
C HIS A 190 5.39 8.84 15.19
N GLY A 191 5.79 7.65 14.77
CA GLY A 191 6.68 7.46 13.62
C GLY A 191 6.02 7.72 12.29
N ASP A 192 6.82 8.00 11.28
CA ASP A 192 6.36 8.12 9.90
C ASP A 192 5.57 6.90 9.44
N VAL A 193 4.39 7.15 8.86
CA VAL A 193 3.56 6.18 8.15
C VAL A 193 3.77 6.44 6.67
N ILE A 194 4.84 5.89 6.10
CA ILE A 194 5.20 6.16 4.70
C ILE A 194 4.51 5.16 3.78
N HIS A 195 4.72 3.87 4.02
CA HIS A 195 4.27 2.83 3.12
C HIS A 195 3.29 1.85 3.77
N SER A 196 3.22 1.87 5.11
CA SER A 196 2.17 1.14 5.80
C SER A 196 0.81 1.59 5.28
N ARG A 197 -0.02 0.61 4.96
CA ARG A 197 -1.41 0.83 4.56
C ARG A 197 -2.29 0.41 5.72
N PRO A 198 -2.97 1.36 6.39
CA PRO A 198 -3.84 1.02 7.49
C PRO A 198 -4.95 0.07 7.06
N GLU A 199 -5.31 -0.87 7.91
CA GLU A 199 -6.48 -1.74 7.74
C GLU A 199 -7.53 -1.35 8.78
N ALA A 200 -8.66 -0.81 8.32
CA ALA A 200 -9.78 -0.45 9.17
C ALA A 200 -10.84 -1.56 9.18
N ILE A 201 -11.14 -2.10 10.36
CA ILE A 201 -12.12 -3.16 10.58
C ILE A 201 -13.29 -2.60 11.38
N ASN A 202 -14.50 -2.72 10.85
CA ASN A 202 -15.73 -2.41 11.57
C ASN A 202 -16.21 -3.65 12.31
N TYR A 203 -16.15 -3.67 13.64
CA TYR A 203 -16.56 -4.81 14.47
C TYR A 203 -18.08 -4.91 14.65
N GLY A 204 -18.84 -3.92 14.17
CA GLY A 204 -20.26 -3.79 14.43
C GLY A 204 -20.57 -3.48 15.89
N GLY A 205 -21.87 -3.43 16.22
CA GLY A 205 -22.34 -3.23 17.58
C GLY A 205 -21.75 -1.98 18.27
N SER A 206 -21.48 -2.07 19.57
CA SER A 206 -20.87 -1.00 20.35
C SER A 206 -19.35 -0.89 20.22
N LEU A 207 -18.69 -1.90 19.63
CA LEU A 207 -17.23 -1.86 19.43
C LEU A 207 -16.85 -0.90 18.30
N GLY A 208 -17.66 -0.80 17.25
CA GLY A 208 -17.42 0.09 16.11
C GLY A 208 -16.11 -0.23 15.38
N THR A 209 -15.46 0.80 14.83
CA THR A 209 -14.25 0.63 14.01
C THR A 209 -12.97 0.61 14.85
N TYR A 210 -12.00 -0.22 14.44
CA TYR A 210 -10.59 -0.13 14.83
C TYR A 210 -9.69 -0.14 13.61
N VAL A 211 -8.54 0.53 13.71
CA VAL A 211 -7.58 0.70 12.62
C VAL A 211 -6.23 0.13 13.03
N PHE A 212 -5.61 -0.66 12.14
CA PHE A 212 -4.35 -1.35 12.38
C PHE A 212 -3.32 -0.94 11.35
N TYR A 213 -2.16 -0.46 11.79
CA TYR A 213 -1.10 0.02 10.90
C TYR A 213 0.25 0.00 11.61
N GLY A 214 1.34 -0.10 10.85
CA GLY A 214 2.67 0.08 11.39
C GLY A 214 3.20 1.47 11.14
N SER A 215 4.13 1.90 11.99
CA SER A 215 4.88 3.12 11.78
C SER A 215 6.36 2.89 12.07
N ASN A 216 7.21 3.78 11.59
CA ASN A 216 8.64 3.64 11.73
C ASN A 216 9.21 4.17 13.06
N ASP A 217 8.36 4.32 14.09
CA ASP A 217 8.78 4.48 15.49
C ASP A 217 9.14 3.15 16.18
N GLY A 218 8.99 2.02 15.47
CA GLY A 218 9.21 0.68 15.99
C GLY A 218 7.92 -0.10 16.26
N MET A 219 6.78 0.58 16.25
CA MET A 219 5.52 0.04 16.72
C MET A 219 4.56 -0.27 15.59
N PHE A 220 3.78 -1.33 15.81
CA PHE A 220 2.53 -1.58 15.12
C PHE A 220 1.36 -1.19 16.01
N HIS A 221 0.47 -0.33 15.54
CA HIS A 221 -0.56 0.32 16.33
C HIS A 221 -1.93 -0.29 16.06
N GLY A 222 -2.69 -0.56 17.12
CA GLY A 222 -4.13 -0.77 17.08
C GLY A 222 -4.84 0.45 17.66
N VAL A 223 -5.59 1.20 16.85
CA VAL A 223 -6.22 2.46 17.23
C VAL A 223 -7.73 2.34 17.18
N LYS A 224 -8.42 2.92 18.15
CA LYS A 224 -9.89 3.02 18.13
C LYS A 224 -10.32 4.01 17.05
N GLY A 225 -11.05 3.53 16.05
CA GLY A 225 -11.66 4.34 15.01
C GLY A 225 -13.01 4.92 15.44
N GLY A 226 -13.43 6.00 14.78
CA GLY A 226 -14.73 6.66 14.97
C GLY A 226 -14.65 8.16 14.73
N LEU A 227 -15.81 8.82 14.67
CA LEU A 227 -15.96 10.23 14.29
C LEU A 227 -16.18 11.17 15.48
N ILE A 228 -16.19 10.65 16.71
CA ILE A 228 -16.47 11.45 17.91
C ILE A 228 -15.18 12.07 18.42
N GLU A 229 -14.97 13.34 18.09
CA GLU A 229 -13.87 14.12 18.63
C GLU A 229 -13.91 14.16 20.17
N LYS A 230 -12.74 14.02 20.79
CA LYS A 230 -12.62 14.00 22.24
C LYS A 230 -12.99 15.33 22.92
N SER A 231 -12.86 16.47 22.23
CA SER A 231 -13.32 17.75 22.77
C SER A 231 -14.85 17.86 22.86
N ALA A 232 -15.57 17.15 21.98
CA ALA A 232 -17.03 17.06 22.01
C ALA A 232 -17.49 16.09 23.11
N VAL A 233 -16.81 14.94 23.25
CA VAL A 233 -17.10 13.94 24.28
C VAL A 233 -15.81 13.49 24.96
N LEU A 234 -15.56 13.97 26.18
CA LEU A 234 -14.33 13.69 26.93
C LEU A 234 -14.06 12.20 27.18
N SER A 235 -15.12 11.38 27.24
CA SER A 235 -15.03 9.93 27.41
C SER A 235 -14.80 9.17 26.11
N SER A 236 -14.86 9.84 24.95
CA SER A 236 -14.59 9.22 23.65
C SER A 236 -13.16 8.67 23.63
N LYS A 237 -13.03 7.52 22.97
CA LYS A 237 -11.76 6.84 22.72
C LYS A 237 -11.34 6.89 21.26
N ASP A 238 -12.15 7.52 20.41
CA ASP A 238 -11.85 7.64 18.99
C ASP A 238 -10.53 8.42 18.79
N GLY A 239 -9.63 7.86 17.99
CA GLY A 239 -8.27 8.37 17.79
C GLY A 239 -7.27 8.00 18.87
N GLU A 240 -7.66 7.27 19.93
CA GLU A 240 -6.71 6.75 20.94
C GLU A 240 -6.16 5.38 20.52
N GLU A 241 -4.85 5.18 20.69
CA GLU A 241 -4.19 3.87 20.58
C GLU A 241 -4.67 2.95 21.71
N ALA A 242 -5.22 1.78 21.34
CA ALA A 242 -5.63 0.75 22.27
C ALA A 242 -4.43 -0.12 22.70
N TRP A 243 -3.52 -0.40 21.78
CA TRP A 243 -2.28 -1.12 22.02
C TRP A 243 -1.25 -0.86 20.91
N ALA A 244 0.02 -1.09 21.23
CA ALA A 244 1.14 -1.14 20.30
C ALA A 244 1.82 -2.52 20.36
N PHE A 245 2.47 -2.94 19.28
CA PHE A 245 3.26 -4.16 19.20
C PHE A 245 4.65 -3.89 18.62
N THR A 246 5.70 -4.31 19.34
CA THR A 246 7.09 -4.31 18.88
C THR A 246 7.54 -5.73 18.60
N ALA A 247 7.94 -6.04 17.37
CA ALA A 247 8.47 -7.35 17.00
C ALA A 247 9.93 -7.54 17.49
N PRO A 248 10.31 -8.73 17.97
CA PRO A 248 11.68 -9.02 18.39
C PRO A 248 12.73 -8.80 17.31
N GLU A 249 12.39 -9.08 16.06
CA GLU A 249 13.26 -8.89 14.88
C GLU A 249 13.66 -7.42 14.69
N HIS A 250 12.92 -6.49 15.30
CA HIS A 250 13.14 -5.06 15.21
C HIS A 250 13.86 -4.46 16.43
N PHE A 251 14.13 -5.22 17.50
CA PHE A 251 14.71 -4.68 18.73
C PHE A 251 16.09 -4.04 18.52
N GLN A 252 16.95 -4.65 17.69
CA GLN A 252 18.25 -4.07 17.35
C GLN A 252 18.12 -2.78 16.53
N GLN A 253 17.15 -2.73 15.60
CA GLN A 253 16.87 -1.52 14.83
C GLN A 253 16.37 -0.39 15.74
N LEU A 254 15.55 -0.73 16.73
CA LEU A 254 15.05 0.20 17.75
C LEU A 254 16.18 0.73 18.64
N GLY A 255 17.11 -0.13 19.09
CA GLY A 255 18.31 0.29 19.82
C GLY A 255 19.19 1.24 18.98
N GLY A 256 19.41 0.92 17.71
CA GLY A 256 20.13 1.79 16.79
C GLY A 256 19.42 3.12 16.50
N LEU A 257 18.08 3.15 16.52
CA LEU A 257 17.32 4.39 16.41
C LEU A 257 17.48 5.26 17.66
N PHE A 258 17.38 4.66 18.84
CA PHE A 258 17.59 5.33 20.14
C PHE A 258 18.97 5.98 20.23
N ASP A 259 20.04 5.24 19.94
CA ASP A 259 21.42 5.75 20.02
C ASP A 259 21.65 6.94 19.08
N ARG A 260 21.05 6.90 17.88
CA ARG A 260 21.11 8.01 16.92
C ARG A 260 20.33 9.23 17.38
N GLN A 261 19.14 9.03 17.94
CA GLN A 261 18.34 10.13 18.49
C GLN A 261 19.06 10.81 19.67
N ALA A 262 19.68 10.01 20.55
CA ALA A 262 20.50 10.53 21.64
C ALA A 262 21.69 11.36 21.11
N ALA A 263 22.38 10.89 20.07
CA ALA A 263 23.48 11.64 19.44
C ALA A 263 22.99 12.94 18.77
N TYR A 264 21.87 12.89 18.05
CA TYR A 264 21.26 14.05 17.39
C TYR A 264 20.94 15.18 18.37
N SER A 265 20.46 14.84 19.57
CA SER A 265 20.14 15.82 20.61
C SER A 265 21.35 16.61 21.17
N THR A 266 22.59 16.26 20.79
CA THR A 266 23.85 16.82 21.34
C THR A 266 24.66 17.71 20.39
N ASP A 267 24.01 18.42 19.46
CA ASP A 267 24.63 19.35 18.46
C ASP A 267 25.60 18.68 17.46
N LYS A 268 25.74 17.35 17.50
CA LYS A 268 26.52 16.56 16.56
C LYS A 268 25.64 16.08 15.41
N ARG A 269 25.31 16.97 14.48
CA ARG A 269 24.72 16.58 13.19
C ARG A 269 25.76 15.78 12.41
N SER A 270 25.47 14.52 12.09
CA SER A 270 26.34 13.75 11.19
C SER A 270 25.95 14.05 9.74
N ASP A 271 26.93 14.14 8.85
CA ASP A 271 26.74 14.56 7.45
C ASP A 271 25.92 13.57 6.59
N ASN A 272 25.39 12.48 7.16
CA ASN A 272 24.62 11.46 6.42
C ASN A 272 23.67 10.62 7.30
N THR A 273 22.81 11.26 8.09
CA THR A 273 21.73 10.61 8.89
C THR A 273 20.67 9.93 8.02
N PHE A 274 20.45 10.44 6.81
CA PHE A 274 19.36 10.04 5.91
C PHE A 274 19.56 8.67 5.22
N ALA A 275 20.80 8.31 4.86
CA ALA A 275 21.10 7.07 4.13
C ALA A 275 20.85 5.78 4.92
N ASN A 276 20.57 5.86 6.24
CA ASN A 276 20.47 4.70 7.13
C ASN A 276 19.21 4.67 8.00
N LYS A 277 18.14 5.41 7.66
CA LYS A 277 16.87 5.38 8.42
C LYS A 277 16.38 3.92 8.62
N PRO A 278 16.06 3.50 9.86
CA PRO A 278 15.51 2.16 10.09
C PRO A 278 14.05 2.10 9.61
N TYR A 279 13.65 0.89 9.22
CA TYR A 279 12.28 0.56 8.86
C TYR A 279 11.77 -0.55 9.76
N PHE A 280 10.48 -0.55 10.02
CA PHE A 280 9.83 -1.49 10.93
C PHE A 280 8.66 -2.17 10.20
N PHE A 281 7.46 -2.21 10.78
CA PHE A 281 6.26 -2.68 10.07
C PHE A 281 5.75 -1.65 9.06
N ASP A 282 6.53 -1.40 8.01
CA ASP A 282 6.20 -0.41 6.97
C ASP A 282 5.44 -1.04 5.77
N GLY A 283 4.98 -2.28 5.91
CA GLY A 283 4.21 -2.98 4.89
C GLY A 283 2.71 -2.77 5.00
N SER A 284 1.98 -3.26 3.99
CA SER A 284 0.52 -3.24 4.00
C SER A 284 -0.05 -4.25 5.01
N VAL A 285 -1.14 -3.87 5.68
CA VAL A 285 -1.89 -4.79 6.53
C VAL A 285 -3.01 -5.43 5.70
N THR A 286 -3.32 -6.69 5.95
CA THR A 286 -4.45 -7.40 5.33
C THR A 286 -5.23 -8.12 6.41
N SER A 287 -6.54 -8.29 6.23
CA SER A 287 -7.39 -8.97 7.21
C SER A 287 -8.10 -10.20 6.62
N TYR A 288 -8.28 -11.23 7.45
CA TYR A 288 -9.29 -12.28 7.29
C TYR A 288 -10.41 -12.01 8.30
N LEU A 289 -11.64 -11.86 7.81
CA LEU A 289 -12.80 -11.50 8.61
C LEU A 289 -13.91 -12.55 8.44
N ARG A 290 -14.52 -12.94 9.56
CA ARG A 290 -15.75 -13.73 9.62
C ARG A 290 -16.69 -13.07 10.62
N TYR A 291 -17.77 -12.48 10.12
CA TYR A 291 -18.83 -11.92 10.96
C TYR A 291 -19.78 -13.03 11.42
N ASN A 292 -20.39 -12.84 12.59
CA ASN A 292 -21.52 -13.68 13.03
C ASN A 292 -22.83 -13.26 12.34
N SER A 293 -23.94 -13.94 12.64
CA SER A 293 -25.25 -13.66 12.04
C SER A 293 -25.80 -12.26 12.33
N ASN A 294 -25.27 -11.59 13.37
CA ASN A 294 -25.62 -10.23 13.76
C ASN A 294 -24.72 -9.17 13.13
N HIS A 295 -23.89 -9.53 12.14
CA HIS A 295 -22.95 -8.62 11.50
C HIS A 295 -21.92 -8.03 12.48
N GLN A 296 -21.49 -8.83 13.46
CA GLN A 296 -20.52 -8.44 14.49
C GLN A 296 -19.30 -9.37 14.54
N ILE A 297 -18.19 -8.85 15.05
CA ILE A 297 -16.98 -9.61 15.38
C ILE A 297 -16.74 -9.55 16.88
N GLY A 298 -16.43 -10.70 17.48
CA GLY A 298 -16.10 -10.89 18.89
C GLY A 298 -17.32 -10.89 19.83
N ASN A 299 -18.28 -9.98 19.62
CA ASN A 299 -19.48 -9.90 20.45
C ASN A 299 -20.48 -10.97 20.06
N ASP A 300 -20.65 -11.96 20.91
CA ASP A 300 -21.61 -13.01 20.67
C ASP A 300 -22.27 -13.44 21.99
N SER A 301 -23.55 -13.10 22.07
CA SER A 301 -24.42 -13.49 23.20
C SER A 301 -24.98 -14.90 23.02
N ALA A 302 -24.74 -15.56 21.88
CA ALA A 302 -25.41 -16.78 21.41
C ALA A 302 -24.50 -17.99 21.14
N GLY A 303 -23.17 -17.85 21.19
CA GLY A 303 -22.17 -18.91 20.89
C GLY A 303 -21.70 -18.98 19.42
N GLU A 304 -22.14 -18.09 18.54
CA GLU A 304 -21.74 -18.03 17.13
C GLU A 304 -20.28 -17.61 16.88
N SER A 305 -19.59 -18.36 16.02
CA SER A 305 -18.19 -18.13 15.71
C SER A 305 -18.00 -16.90 14.81
N SER A 306 -17.33 -15.87 15.31
CA SER A 306 -16.76 -14.77 14.52
C SER A 306 -15.23 -14.80 14.59
N GLN A 307 -14.55 -14.06 13.71
CA GLN A 307 -13.09 -14.00 13.70
C GLN A 307 -12.58 -12.75 12.99
N ALA A 308 -11.53 -12.12 13.52
CA ALA A 308 -10.71 -11.16 12.80
C ALA A 308 -9.22 -11.51 12.99
N ILE A 309 -8.52 -11.75 11.91
CA ILE A 309 -7.06 -11.95 11.89
C ILE A 309 -6.47 -10.86 11.00
N ILE A 310 -5.42 -10.20 11.45
CA ILE A 310 -4.63 -9.27 10.64
C ILE A 310 -3.25 -9.87 10.33
N TYR A 311 -2.76 -9.58 9.13
CA TYR A 311 -1.47 -10.01 8.62
C TYR A 311 -0.58 -8.79 8.42
N LEU A 312 0.56 -8.77 9.11
CA LEU A 312 1.50 -7.66 9.15
C LEU A 312 2.70 -8.01 8.29
N THR A 313 3.05 -7.16 7.33
CA THR A 313 4.30 -7.25 6.59
C THR A 313 5.22 -6.08 6.92
N ALA A 314 6.53 -6.29 6.79
CA ALA A 314 7.54 -5.32 7.21
C ALA A 314 8.08 -4.47 6.06
N ARG A 315 7.85 -4.87 4.80
CA ARG A 315 8.47 -4.22 3.64
C ARG A 315 9.99 -4.09 3.84
N ARG A 316 10.56 -2.88 3.92
CA ARG A 316 11.99 -2.65 4.15
C ARG A 316 12.45 -3.02 5.56
N GLY A 317 11.53 -3.17 6.52
CA GLY A 317 11.86 -3.52 7.90
C GLY A 317 12.36 -4.96 8.08
N GLY A 318 11.99 -5.86 7.16
CA GLY A 318 12.54 -7.22 7.20
C GLY A 318 11.80 -8.26 6.35
N ASN A 319 12.31 -9.47 6.42
CA ASN A 319 11.79 -10.67 5.77
C ASN A 319 10.96 -11.51 6.75
N LEU A 320 9.91 -10.88 7.28
CA LEU A 320 8.98 -11.47 8.24
C LEU A 320 7.52 -11.13 7.92
N ILE A 321 6.63 -12.00 8.39
CA ILE A 321 5.18 -11.83 8.39
C ILE A 321 4.59 -12.35 9.71
N TYR A 322 3.67 -11.57 10.28
CA TYR A 322 2.94 -11.93 11.50
C TYR A 322 1.45 -12.07 11.21
N ALA A 323 0.80 -13.03 11.85
CA ALA A 323 -0.66 -13.09 11.96
C ALA A 323 -1.08 -12.85 13.41
N LEU A 324 -1.89 -11.81 13.62
CA LEU A 324 -2.46 -11.50 14.93
C LEU A 324 -3.97 -11.73 14.90
N ASP A 325 -4.49 -12.49 15.86
CA ASP A 325 -5.93 -12.56 16.13
C ASP A 325 -6.33 -11.29 16.88
N VAL A 326 -7.15 -10.48 16.23
CA VAL A 326 -7.73 -9.23 16.74
C VAL A 326 -9.24 -9.34 16.90
N THR A 327 -9.81 -10.54 16.96
CA THR A 327 -11.24 -10.76 17.20
C THR A 327 -11.74 -9.99 18.43
N ASN A 328 -10.89 -9.86 19.45
CA ASN A 328 -11.00 -8.79 20.44
C ASN A 328 -10.01 -7.66 20.10
N PRO A 329 -10.48 -6.48 19.65
CA PRO A 329 -9.60 -5.43 19.14
C PRO A 329 -8.75 -4.75 20.21
N VAL A 330 -9.06 -4.92 21.50
CA VAL A 330 -8.28 -4.34 22.62
C VAL A 330 -7.40 -5.36 23.34
N SER A 331 -7.44 -6.63 22.92
CA SER A 331 -6.64 -7.71 23.52
C SER A 331 -6.19 -8.68 22.42
N PRO A 332 -5.25 -8.28 21.55
CA PRO A 332 -4.77 -9.09 20.45
C PRO A 332 -4.02 -10.35 20.94
N LYS A 333 -3.83 -11.32 20.05
CA LYS A 333 -3.01 -12.51 20.28
C LYS A 333 -2.18 -12.83 19.05
N VAL A 334 -0.95 -13.33 19.22
CA VAL A 334 -0.21 -13.92 18.09
C VAL A 334 -0.85 -15.25 17.73
N LEU A 335 -1.17 -15.41 16.44
CA LEU A 335 -1.68 -16.65 15.89
C LEU A 335 -0.53 -17.49 15.32
N TRP A 336 0.33 -16.86 14.54
CA TRP A 336 1.58 -17.42 14.04
C TRP A 336 2.48 -16.29 13.52
N HIS A 337 3.78 -16.58 13.37
CA HIS A 337 4.75 -15.72 12.70
C HIS A 337 5.64 -16.59 11.81
N LYS A 338 6.18 -15.99 10.75
CA LYS A 338 7.15 -16.63 9.83
C LYS A 338 8.20 -15.63 9.40
N SER A 339 9.43 -16.11 9.27
CA SER A 339 10.61 -15.37 8.85
C SER A 339 11.48 -16.22 7.93
N ALA A 340 12.48 -15.60 7.29
CA ALA A 340 13.39 -16.34 6.41
C ALA A 340 14.23 -17.44 7.08
N VAL A 341 14.30 -17.46 8.43
CA VAL A 341 15.00 -18.52 9.17
C VAL A 341 14.12 -19.74 9.42
N ASP A 342 12.80 -19.63 9.19
CA ASP A 342 11.88 -20.75 9.33
C ASP A 342 12.00 -21.75 8.17
N SER A 343 11.74 -23.02 8.49
CA SER A 343 11.79 -24.10 7.49
C SER A 343 10.79 -23.85 6.36
N GLY A 344 11.28 -23.86 5.12
CA GLY A 344 10.48 -23.59 3.92
C GLY A 344 10.39 -22.11 3.53
N PHE A 345 10.93 -21.18 4.32
CA PHE A 345 10.86 -19.74 4.08
C PHE A 345 12.18 -19.11 3.65
N ALA A 346 13.20 -19.90 3.29
CA ALA A 346 14.52 -19.37 2.91
C ALA A 346 14.52 -18.42 1.70
N GLU A 347 13.51 -18.49 0.83
CA GLU A 347 13.34 -17.54 -0.29
C GLU A 347 12.55 -16.28 0.10
N LEU A 348 12.06 -16.16 1.35
CA LEU A 348 11.35 -14.99 1.82
C LEU A 348 12.33 -13.80 1.88
N GLY A 349 12.14 -12.86 0.96
CA GLY A 349 12.81 -11.56 0.97
C GLY A 349 12.07 -10.55 1.84
N GLN A 350 12.42 -9.29 1.69
CA GLN A 350 11.68 -8.19 2.32
C GLN A 350 10.20 -8.25 1.91
N THR A 351 9.27 -8.25 2.87
CA THR A 351 7.86 -8.56 2.63
C THR A 351 7.06 -7.38 2.05
N TRP A 352 7.40 -7.01 0.80
CA TRP A 352 6.78 -5.90 0.06
C TRP A 352 5.41 -6.27 -0.52
N SER A 353 5.22 -7.55 -0.87
CA SER A 353 3.99 -8.03 -1.48
C SER A 353 2.85 -7.96 -0.46
N THR A 354 1.82 -7.16 -0.75
CA THR A 354 0.60 -7.15 0.08
C THR A 354 -0.06 -8.52 0.00
N PRO A 355 -0.28 -9.21 1.14
CA PRO A 355 -0.97 -10.50 1.15
C PRO A 355 -2.38 -10.43 0.56
N LYS A 356 -2.83 -11.55 -0.02
CA LYS A 356 -4.20 -11.73 -0.51
C LYS A 356 -4.83 -12.92 0.17
N ILE A 357 -6.00 -12.70 0.75
CA ILE A 357 -6.81 -13.77 1.31
C ILE A 357 -7.78 -14.25 0.24
N ALA A 358 -7.79 -15.57 0.01
CA ALA A 358 -8.73 -16.23 -0.87
C ALA A 358 -9.09 -17.60 -0.29
N LYS A 359 -10.19 -18.19 -0.74
CA LYS A 359 -10.46 -19.61 -0.51
C LYS A 359 -9.85 -20.43 -1.62
N LEU A 360 -9.36 -21.60 -1.26
CA LEU A 360 -8.90 -22.62 -2.19
C LEU A 360 -9.69 -23.90 -1.92
N ASN A 361 -10.11 -24.59 -2.97
CA ASN A 361 -10.63 -25.94 -2.85
C ASN A 361 -9.51 -26.92 -3.18
N ILE A 362 -8.99 -27.63 -2.18
CA ILE A 362 -7.84 -28.52 -2.33
C ILE A 362 -8.08 -29.88 -1.70
N LYS A 363 -7.42 -30.91 -2.24
CA LYS A 363 -7.37 -32.25 -1.64
C LYS A 363 -6.30 -32.33 -0.58
N SER A 364 -6.70 -32.51 0.68
CA SER A 364 -5.81 -32.90 1.76
C SER A 364 -6.14 -34.33 2.20
N SER A 365 -5.14 -35.21 2.20
CA SER A 365 -5.32 -36.63 2.53
C SER A 365 -6.44 -37.32 1.73
N GLY A 366 -6.63 -36.91 0.48
CA GLY A 366 -7.65 -37.46 -0.43
C GLY A 366 -9.05 -36.87 -0.28
N ILE A 367 -9.27 -35.93 0.64
CA ILE A 367 -10.56 -35.27 0.89
C ILE A 367 -10.48 -33.84 0.38
N GLU A 368 -11.45 -33.45 -0.45
CA GLU A 368 -11.63 -32.05 -0.89
C GLU A 368 -12.10 -31.21 0.29
N GLN A 369 -11.43 -30.08 0.50
CA GLN A 369 -11.73 -29.14 1.56
C GLN A 369 -11.50 -27.71 1.07
N GLU A 370 -12.41 -26.82 1.46
CA GLU A 370 -12.19 -25.38 1.35
C GLU A 370 -11.20 -24.95 2.44
N VAL A 371 -10.15 -24.24 2.04
CA VAL A 371 -9.11 -23.73 2.94
C VAL A 371 -8.99 -22.23 2.75
N PRO A 372 -9.11 -21.41 3.81
CA PRO A 372 -8.74 -20.01 3.74
C PRO A 372 -7.21 -19.92 3.60
N ALA A 373 -6.77 -19.29 2.51
CA ALA A 373 -5.37 -19.20 2.14
C ALA A 373 -4.91 -17.74 2.07
N LEU A 374 -3.66 -17.54 2.43
CA LEU A 374 -2.92 -16.29 2.27
C LEU A 374 -1.91 -16.47 1.14
N LEU A 375 -2.07 -15.71 0.07
CA LEU A 375 -1.22 -15.71 -1.12
C LEU A 375 -0.39 -14.43 -1.15
N MET A 376 0.93 -14.54 -1.33
CA MET A 376 1.80 -13.38 -1.49
C MET A 376 3.04 -13.69 -2.32
N GLY A 377 3.59 -12.68 -2.98
CA GLY A 377 4.93 -12.78 -3.55
C GLY A 377 5.99 -12.96 -2.45
N LEU A 378 7.07 -13.67 -2.76
CA LEU A 378 8.14 -13.96 -1.80
C LEU A 378 8.96 -12.72 -1.43
N GLY A 379 8.78 -11.58 -2.11
CA GLY A 379 9.25 -10.28 -1.63
C GLY A 379 10.33 -9.64 -2.49
N TYR A 380 11.07 -8.71 -1.88
CA TYR A 380 12.10 -7.87 -2.51
C TYR A 380 13.51 -8.32 -2.08
N ASP A 381 14.47 -8.26 -3.01
CA ASP A 381 15.89 -8.48 -2.72
C ASP A 381 16.66 -7.15 -2.76
N PRO A 382 16.84 -6.45 -1.63
CA PRO A 382 17.49 -5.14 -1.63
C PRO A 382 18.91 -5.18 -2.22
N ALA A 383 19.65 -6.28 -2.03
CA ALA A 383 21.01 -6.41 -2.55
C ALA A 383 21.05 -6.39 -4.08
N ALA A 384 20.02 -6.90 -4.75
CA ALA A 384 19.94 -6.93 -6.21
C ALA A 384 19.19 -5.72 -6.79
N GLU A 385 18.18 -5.24 -6.09
CA GLU A 385 17.22 -4.30 -6.66
C GLU A 385 17.58 -2.83 -6.39
N ASP A 386 18.26 -2.55 -5.28
CA ASP A 386 18.70 -1.19 -4.91
C ASP A 386 20.04 -0.79 -5.55
N GLU A 387 20.68 -1.67 -6.36
CA GLU A 387 21.96 -1.36 -7.00
C GLU A 387 21.87 -0.14 -7.94
N VAL A 388 22.88 0.73 -7.88
CA VAL A 388 22.95 2.03 -8.57
C VAL A 388 23.40 1.90 -10.04
N SER A 389 23.60 0.68 -10.55
CA SER A 389 23.88 0.49 -11.98
C SER A 389 22.73 1.02 -12.84
N ASP A 390 23.06 1.46 -14.06
CA ASP A 390 22.25 2.12 -15.11
C ASP A 390 21.01 1.35 -15.61
N GLY A 391 20.28 0.69 -14.69
CA GLY A 391 19.07 -0.07 -14.94
C GLY A 391 19.26 -1.30 -15.84
N ARG A 392 20.50 -1.67 -16.18
CA ARG A 392 20.80 -2.68 -17.21
C ARG A 392 21.67 -3.84 -16.74
N SER A 393 22.20 -3.82 -15.53
CA SER A 393 23.07 -4.92 -15.08
C SER A 393 22.27 -6.17 -14.69
N ASP A 394 22.38 -7.20 -15.54
CA ASP A 394 21.93 -8.57 -15.32
C ASP A 394 22.94 -9.39 -14.49
N SER A 395 24.01 -8.75 -13.97
CA SER A 395 25.07 -9.48 -13.24
C SER A 395 24.64 -9.91 -11.84
N THR A 396 23.63 -9.25 -11.28
CA THR A 396 23.33 -9.38 -9.85
C THR A 396 22.34 -10.51 -9.63
N VAL A 397 22.87 -11.60 -9.09
CA VAL A 397 22.11 -12.80 -8.77
C VAL A 397 21.23 -12.50 -7.56
N ARG A 398 19.92 -12.61 -7.74
CA ARG A 398 18.95 -12.51 -6.64
C ARG A 398 19.02 -13.76 -5.80
N THR A 399 19.07 -13.58 -4.50
CA THR A 399 19.23 -14.65 -3.50
C THR A 399 17.93 -14.94 -2.77
N GLN A 400 17.01 -13.98 -2.74
CA GLN A 400 15.73 -14.02 -2.04
C GLN A 400 14.63 -13.34 -2.87
N GLY A 401 13.38 -13.45 -2.41
CA GLY A 401 12.22 -12.79 -2.99
C GLY A 401 11.64 -13.44 -4.24
N ARG A 402 12.18 -14.57 -4.71
CA ARG A 402 11.88 -15.14 -6.03
C ARG A 402 10.64 -16.05 -5.99
N GLY A 403 9.59 -15.64 -6.69
CA GLY A 403 8.34 -16.40 -6.82
C GLY A 403 7.27 -16.01 -5.80
N LEU A 404 6.39 -16.93 -5.44
CA LEU A 404 5.26 -16.67 -4.54
C LEU A 404 5.04 -17.82 -3.57
N ILE A 405 4.32 -17.55 -2.49
CA ILE A 405 3.97 -18.52 -1.47
C ILE A 405 2.47 -18.44 -1.17
N ILE A 406 1.89 -19.62 -0.92
CA ILE A 406 0.49 -19.81 -0.53
C ILE A 406 0.51 -20.52 0.82
N LEU A 407 0.03 -19.83 1.85
CA LEU A 407 -0.04 -20.32 3.22
C LEU A 407 -1.49 -20.60 3.61
N ASN A 408 -1.71 -21.52 4.53
CA ASN A 408 -2.97 -21.58 5.25
C ASN A 408 -3.07 -20.34 6.15
N ALA A 409 -4.13 -19.55 5.96
CA ALA A 409 -4.29 -18.26 6.60
C ALA A 409 -4.41 -18.36 8.13
N LEU A 410 -4.84 -19.51 8.66
CA LEU A 410 -5.13 -19.70 10.08
C LEU A 410 -3.94 -20.22 10.88
N ASN A 411 -3.01 -20.94 10.27
CA ASN A 411 -1.89 -21.57 10.99
C ASN A 411 -0.50 -21.29 10.38
N GLY A 412 -0.43 -20.67 9.20
CA GLY A 412 0.82 -20.31 8.54
C GLY A 412 1.56 -21.48 7.88
N ASP A 413 0.92 -22.66 7.76
CA ASP A 413 1.50 -23.80 7.07
C ASP A 413 1.56 -23.55 5.55
N ILE A 414 2.62 -24.00 4.90
CA ILE A 414 2.77 -23.89 3.45
C ILE A 414 1.79 -24.84 2.77
N ILE A 415 0.87 -24.29 1.98
CA ILE A 415 0.02 -25.05 1.06
C ILE A 415 0.78 -25.33 -0.23
N TRP A 416 1.38 -24.29 -0.81
CA TRP A 416 2.09 -24.37 -2.07
C TRP A 416 3.09 -23.22 -2.22
N GLN A 417 4.14 -23.40 -3.01
CA GLN A 417 5.11 -22.34 -3.31
C GLN A 417 5.70 -22.47 -4.71
N LEU A 418 5.99 -21.31 -5.30
CA LEU A 418 6.79 -21.14 -6.51
C LEU A 418 8.09 -20.46 -6.11
N THR A 419 9.22 -21.07 -6.44
CA THR A 419 10.54 -20.55 -6.06
C THR A 419 11.48 -20.51 -7.26
N SER A 420 12.74 -20.11 -7.02
CA SER A 420 13.83 -20.10 -8.00
C SER A 420 14.10 -21.45 -8.69
N THR A 421 13.56 -22.55 -8.17
CA THR A 421 13.64 -23.88 -8.78
C THR A 421 12.80 -24.00 -10.06
N HIS A 422 11.79 -23.15 -10.23
CA HIS A 422 10.97 -23.13 -11.44
C HIS A 422 11.70 -22.40 -12.58
N SER A 423 11.65 -22.97 -13.78
CA SER A 423 12.34 -22.40 -14.95
C SER A 423 11.88 -20.98 -15.23
N GLY A 424 12.81 -20.04 -15.25
CA GLY A 424 12.52 -18.63 -15.52
C GLY A 424 12.16 -17.79 -14.29
N MET A 425 11.93 -18.38 -13.11
CA MET A 425 11.62 -17.66 -11.87
C MET A 425 12.90 -17.11 -11.19
N ALA A 426 13.67 -16.31 -11.91
CA ALA A 426 14.94 -15.78 -11.45
C ALA A 426 14.83 -14.42 -10.72
N TYR A 427 13.67 -13.77 -10.81
CA TYR A 427 13.45 -12.40 -10.34
C TYR A 427 12.57 -12.34 -9.10
N ALA A 428 12.75 -11.27 -8.33
CA ALA A 428 12.00 -11.04 -7.11
C ALA A 428 10.55 -10.66 -7.42
N VAL A 429 9.60 -11.04 -6.57
CA VAL A 429 8.16 -10.73 -6.71
C VAL A 429 7.73 -9.87 -5.52
N PRO A 430 8.03 -8.55 -5.54
CA PRO A 430 7.64 -7.62 -4.48
C PRO A 430 6.22 -7.09 -4.67
N ALA A 431 5.66 -7.18 -5.89
CA ALA A 431 4.32 -6.73 -6.18
C ALA A 431 3.28 -7.62 -5.47
N SER A 432 2.13 -7.03 -5.13
CA SER A 432 0.97 -7.82 -4.69
C SER A 432 0.42 -8.68 -5.85
N LEU A 433 -0.35 -9.71 -5.51
CA LEU A 433 -0.95 -10.63 -6.48
C LEU A 433 -2.36 -10.17 -6.87
N THR A 434 -2.83 -10.63 -8.03
CA THR A 434 -4.23 -10.53 -8.43
C THR A 434 -4.84 -11.91 -8.55
N VAL A 435 -5.74 -12.21 -7.62
CA VAL A 435 -6.45 -13.48 -7.52
C VAL A 435 -7.85 -13.31 -8.10
N ILE A 436 -8.26 -14.23 -8.97
CA ILE A 436 -9.55 -14.21 -9.67
C ILE A 436 -10.23 -15.55 -9.44
N ASP A 437 -11.55 -15.50 -9.27
CA ASP A 437 -12.42 -16.62 -9.56
C ASP A 437 -13.27 -16.25 -10.76
N GLN A 438 -13.16 -17.13 -11.74
CA GLN A 438 -13.67 -16.98 -13.07
C GLN A 438 -15.10 -17.54 -13.18
N ASP A 439 -15.42 -18.58 -12.41
CA ASP A 439 -16.70 -19.30 -12.48
C ASP A 439 -17.74 -18.85 -11.43
N GLY A 440 -17.33 -18.07 -10.44
CA GLY A 440 -18.16 -17.51 -9.38
C GLY A 440 -18.46 -18.48 -8.24
N ASN A 441 -17.73 -19.59 -8.12
CA ASN A 441 -18.03 -20.66 -7.17
C ASN A 441 -17.62 -20.38 -5.72
N GLY A 442 -16.74 -19.41 -5.45
CA GLY A 442 -16.24 -19.20 -4.09
C GLY A 442 -14.73 -19.24 -3.91
N ASN A 443 -14.03 -19.88 -4.83
CA ASN A 443 -12.65 -20.30 -4.69
C ASN A 443 -11.80 -19.70 -5.80
N ALA A 444 -10.56 -19.34 -5.48
CA ALA A 444 -9.64 -18.82 -6.47
C ALA A 444 -9.39 -19.83 -7.59
N ASP A 445 -9.35 -19.34 -8.83
CA ASP A 445 -9.02 -20.11 -10.03
C ASP A 445 -7.70 -19.65 -10.65
N LEU A 446 -7.46 -18.34 -10.72
CA LEU A 446 -6.30 -17.76 -11.39
C LEU A 446 -5.59 -16.74 -10.51
N VAL A 447 -4.26 -16.71 -10.62
CA VAL A 447 -3.40 -15.74 -9.95
C VAL A 447 -2.46 -15.10 -10.97
N TYR A 448 -2.50 -13.77 -11.10
CA TYR A 448 -1.57 -12.99 -11.93
C TYR A 448 -0.60 -12.18 -11.07
N PHE A 449 0.65 -12.08 -11.51
CA PHE A 449 1.68 -11.30 -10.82
C PHE A 449 2.80 -10.88 -11.76
N GLY A 450 3.46 -9.77 -11.41
CA GLY A 450 4.66 -9.28 -12.09
C GLY A 450 5.90 -9.44 -11.21
N ASP A 451 7.07 -9.59 -11.83
CA ASP A 451 8.36 -9.63 -11.14
C ASP A 451 9.27 -8.43 -11.47
N THR A 452 10.38 -8.29 -10.73
CA THR A 452 11.37 -7.23 -10.97
C THR A 452 12.14 -7.39 -12.28
N GLY A 453 12.02 -8.53 -12.96
CA GLY A 453 12.56 -8.76 -14.29
C GLY A 453 11.68 -8.20 -15.41
N GLY A 454 10.49 -7.68 -15.09
CA GLY A 454 9.53 -7.24 -16.09
C GLY A 454 8.79 -8.39 -16.75
N GLN A 455 8.58 -9.48 -16.01
CA GLN A 455 7.84 -10.65 -16.50
C GLN A 455 6.45 -10.68 -15.87
N LEU A 456 5.43 -10.85 -16.70
CA LEU A 456 4.05 -11.09 -16.27
C LEU A 456 3.80 -12.60 -16.23
N TRP A 457 3.29 -13.09 -15.11
CA TRP A 457 3.05 -14.51 -14.84
C TRP A 457 1.56 -14.77 -14.55
N LYS A 458 1.15 -16.00 -14.83
CA LYS A 458 -0.12 -16.59 -14.43
C LYS A 458 0.10 -17.91 -13.70
N LEU A 459 -0.68 -18.17 -12.68
CA LEU A 459 -0.79 -19.46 -12.00
C LEU A 459 -2.25 -19.88 -11.99
N ASP A 460 -2.52 -21.10 -12.45
CA ASP A 460 -3.83 -21.75 -12.36
C ASP A 460 -3.89 -22.57 -11.07
N VAL A 461 -4.88 -22.27 -10.23
CA VAL A 461 -5.12 -22.89 -8.92
C VAL A 461 -6.48 -23.58 -8.84
N GLN A 462 -7.18 -23.76 -9.97
CA GLN A 462 -8.54 -24.30 -10.00
C GLN A 462 -8.58 -25.80 -9.68
N SER A 463 -7.54 -26.56 -10.04
CA SER A 463 -7.50 -28.00 -9.74
C SER A 463 -7.46 -28.25 -8.23
N THR A 464 -8.25 -29.20 -7.74
CA THR A 464 -8.17 -29.62 -6.33
C THR A 464 -6.87 -30.38 -6.00
N ASN A 465 -6.10 -30.78 -7.02
CA ASN A 465 -4.81 -31.42 -6.85
C ASN A 465 -3.66 -30.42 -7.06
N LEU A 466 -2.92 -30.13 -5.99
CA LEU A 466 -1.81 -29.18 -5.98
C LEU A 466 -0.70 -29.50 -6.99
N ALA A 467 -0.55 -30.76 -7.42
CA ALA A 467 0.46 -31.14 -8.41
C ALA A 467 0.15 -30.62 -9.82
N ASP A 468 -1.10 -30.28 -10.10
CA ASP A 468 -1.54 -29.77 -11.40
C ASP A 468 -1.29 -28.26 -11.53
N TRP A 469 -1.02 -27.58 -10.41
CA TRP A 469 -0.78 -26.14 -10.39
C TRP A 469 0.56 -25.82 -11.02
N GLN A 470 0.54 -25.05 -12.10
CA GLN A 470 1.73 -24.67 -12.86
C GLN A 470 1.70 -23.19 -13.19
N ALA A 471 2.76 -22.49 -12.79
CA ALA A 471 2.98 -21.13 -13.20
C ALA A 471 3.45 -21.08 -14.66
N LYS A 472 2.97 -20.07 -15.39
CA LYS A 472 3.34 -19.80 -16.79
C LYS A 472 3.71 -18.34 -16.94
N ARG A 473 4.80 -18.10 -17.66
CA ARG A 473 5.21 -16.75 -18.05
C ARG A 473 4.45 -16.32 -19.30
N LEU A 474 3.75 -15.20 -19.22
CA LEU A 474 2.91 -14.67 -20.29
C LEU A 474 3.66 -13.67 -21.18
N ILE A 475 4.28 -12.66 -20.57
CA ILE A 475 5.01 -11.59 -21.27
C ILE A 475 6.36 -11.34 -20.58
N THR A 476 7.39 -11.04 -21.35
CA THR A 476 8.69 -10.55 -20.87
C THR A 476 9.00 -9.20 -21.51
N LEU A 477 9.19 -8.17 -20.69
CA LEU A 477 9.65 -6.86 -21.12
C LEU A 477 11.16 -6.83 -21.38
N PRO A 478 11.67 -5.79 -22.09
CA PRO A 478 13.09 -5.49 -22.10
C PRO A 478 13.66 -5.37 -20.68
N LYS A 479 14.94 -5.71 -20.53
CA LYS A 479 15.61 -5.67 -19.22
C LYS A 479 15.53 -4.27 -18.58
N GLY A 480 15.43 -4.25 -17.25
CA GLY A 480 15.37 -3.02 -16.47
C GLY A 480 13.98 -2.41 -16.34
N ARG A 481 12.91 -3.17 -16.64
CA ARG A 481 11.51 -2.71 -16.53
C ARG A 481 10.79 -3.46 -15.42
N LYS A 482 11.02 -3.04 -14.18
CA LYS A 482 10.44 -3.72 -13.00
C LYS A 482 8.92 -3.60 -12.98
N PHE A 483 8.25 -4.67 -12.58
CA PHE A 483 6.87 -4.60 -12.09
C PHE A 483 6.87 -4.57 -10.57
N LEU A 484 6.56 -3.40 -9.99
CA LEU A 484 6.40 -3.23 -8.53
C LEU A 484 4.93 -3.12 -8.09
N ASN A 485 4.02 -2.97 -9.05
CA ASN A 485 2.59 -2.87 -8.82
C ASN A 485 1.87 -4.15 -9.28
N ALA A 486 0.82 -4.51 -8.55
CA ALA A 486 0.01 -5.67 -8.91
C ALA A 486 -0.74 -5.43 -10.23
N PRO A 487 -0.86 -6.44 -11.12
CA PRO A 487 -1.68 -6.33 -12.32
C PRO A 487 -3.14 -6.05 -11.96
N ASP A 488 -3.90 -5.28 -12.73
CA ASP A 488 -5.36 -5.38 -12.72
C ASP A 488 -5.81 -6.49 -13.64
N ALA A 489 -6.88 -7.19 -13.27
CA ALA A 489 -7.48 -8.18 -14.14
C ALA A 489 -8.99 -8.04 -14.09
N VAL A 490 -9.61 -7.95 -15.26
CA VAL A 490 -11.05 -7.78 -15.41
C VAL A 490 -11.53 -8.55 -16.65
N SER A 491 -12.73 -9.11 -16.57
CA SER A 491 -13.34 -9.71 -17.76
C SER A 491 -13.60 -8.62 -18.81
N SER A 492 -13.33 -8.95 -20.07
CA SER A 492 -13.68 -8.11 -21.21
C SER A 492 -15.19 -7.81 -21.26
N PRO A 493 -15.63 -6.65 -21.79
CA PRO A 493 -17.05 -6.29 -21.89
C PRO A 493 -17.90 -7.32 -22.65
N ASP A 494 -17.30 -8.06 -23.58
CA ASP A 494 -17.93 -9.12 -24.35
C ASP A 494 -17.76 -10.52 -23.71
N GLY A 495 -16.94 -10.63 -22.66
CA GLY A 495 -16.73 -11.85 -21.86
C GLY A 495 -15.84 -12.91 -22.50
N TYR A 496 -15.10 -12.59 -23.58
CA TYR A 496 -14.30 -13.60 -24.31
C TYR A 496 -12.93 -13.89 -23.70
N TYR A 497 -12.36 -12.93 -22.99
CA TYR A 497 -11.01 -13.02 -22.39
C TYR A 497 -10.93 -12.24 -21.08
N ASP A 498 -9.90 -12.53 -20.29
CA ASP A 498 -9.52 -11.70 -19.14
C ASP A 498 -8.49 -10.67 -19.59
N ALA A 499 -8.80 -9.39 -19.40
CA ALA A 499 -7.90 -8.28 -19.66
C ALA A 499 -6.99 -8.08 -18.46
N VAL A 500 -5.68 -8.22 -18.65
CA VAL A 500 -4.65 -8.04 -17.62
C VAL A 500 -3.86 -6.77 -17.90
N ILE A 501 -3.91 -5.81 -16.98
CA ILE A 501 -3.30 -4.47 -17.13
C ILE A 501 -2.19 -4.29 -16.11
N ILE A 502 -0.98 -3.99 -16.53
CA ILE A 502 0.16 -3.79 -15.62
C ILE A 502 1.15 -2.76 -16.17
N GLY A 503 1.70 -1.93 -15.30
CA GLY A 503 2.66 -0.89 -15.68
C GLY A 503 4.04 -1.14 -15.09
N SER A 504 5.08 -0.87 -15.88
CA SER A 504 6.47 -0.91 -15.42
C SER A 504 6.91 0.41 -14.80
N GLY A 505 7.81 0.33 -13.84
CA GLY A 505 8.35 1.50 -13.16
C GLY A 505 9.03 1.13 -11.85
N ASP A 506 10.09 1.87 -11.49
CA ASP A 506 10.79 1.73 -10.22
C ASP A 506 10.54 2.97 -9.34
N SER A 507 9.51 2.92 -8.49
CA SER A 507 9.15 4.00 -7.57
C SER A 507 10.23 4.26 -6.50
N GLU A 508 11.18 3.33 -6.31
CA GLU A 508 12.28 3.47 -5.35
C GLU A 508 13.46 4.26 -5.94
N LYS A 509 13.48 4.38 -7.27
CA LYS A 509 14.42 5.20 -8.06
C LYS A 509 13.67 6.32 -8.77
N PRO A 510 12.97 7.20 -8.04
CA PRO A 510 12.07 8.18 -8.64
C PRO A 510 12.82 9.15 -9.56
N PHE A 511 14.07 9.48 -9.24
CA PHE A 511 14.92 10.41 -10.00
C PHE A 511 15.58 9.80 -11.24
N ASP A 512 15.37 8.52 -11.53
CA ASP A 512 15.92 7.90 -12.74
C ASP A 512 15.20 8.42 -14.00
N ILE A 513 15.92 9.20 -14.80
CA ILE A 513 15.43 9.79 -16.05
C ILE A 513 15.74 8.94 -17.29
N THR A 514 16.32 7.75 -17.14
CA THR A 514 16.98 7.02 -18.25
C THR A 514 16.17 5.84 -18.80
N ILE A 515 15.12 5.43 -18.09
CA ILE A 515 14.38 4.18 -18.33
C ILE A 515 13.07 4.50 -19.06
N GLN A 516 12.88 3.87 -20.22
CA GLN A 516 11.66 3.95 -21.03
C GLN A 516 10.60 2.95 -20.53
N ASN A 517 9.63 3.37 -19.70
CA ASN A 517 8.62 2.45 -19.16
C ASN A 517 7.39 2.29 -20.05
N TYR A 518 6.55 1.32 -19.69
CA TYR A 518 5.37 0.93 -20.46
C TYR A 518 4.18 0.65 -19.54
N LEU A 519 2.97 0.94 -20.03
CA LEU A 519 1.75 0.29 -19.57
C LEU A 519 1.40 -0.83 -20.54
N LEU A 520 1.10 -2.01 -20.02
CA LEU A 520 0.67 -3.18 -20.78
C LEU A 520 -0.80 -3.47 -20.58
N PHE A 521 -1.46 -3.90 -21.64
CA PHE A 521 -2.76 -4.56 -21.65
C PHE A 521 -2.61 -5.89 -22.38
N TYR A 522 -2.79 -6.99 -21.66
CA TYR A 522 -2.73 -8.34 -22.19
C TYR A 522 -4.13 -8.97 -22.22
N ARG A 523 -4.45 -9.66 -23.30
CA ARG A 523 -5.67 -10.46 -23.44
C ARG A 523 -5.36 -11.91 -23.11
N ASP A 524 -5.69 -12.36 -21.91
CA ASP A 524 -5.58 -13.77 -21.57
C ASP A 524 -6.82 -14.50 -22.09
N SER A 525 -6.67 -15.07 -23.29
CA SER A 525 -7.66 -15.98 -23.86
C SER A 525 -7.52 -17.38 -23.24
N LYS A 526 -8.51 -18.25 -23.43
CA LYS A 526 -8.45 -19.65 -22.95
C LYS A 526 -7.22 -20.42 -23.43
N VAL A 527 -6.60 -20.00 -24.53
CA VAL A 527 -5.36 -20.59 -25.05
C VAL A 527 -4.19 -19.71 -24.61
N SER A 528 -3.52 -20.11 -23.52
CA SER A 528 -2.28 -19.47 -23.10
C SER A 528 -1.18 -19.71 -24.14
N PRO A 529 -0.28 -18.74 -24.35
CA PRO A 529 0.77 -18.86 -25.35
C PRO A 529 1.75 -19.99 -24.96
N SER A 530 2.29 -20.68 -25.97
CA SER A 530 3.25 -21.78 -25.76
C SER A 530 4.63 -21.29 -25.31
N GLN A 531 4.93 -20.00 -25.54
CA GLN A 531 6.13 -19.29 -25.13
C GLN A 531 5.75 -17.91 -24.59
N SER A 532 6.61 -17.32 -23.77
CA SER A 532 6.40 -15.93 -23.33
C SER A 532 6.41 -14.99 -24.54
N LEU A 533 5.41 -14.11 -24.60
CA LEU A 533 5.34 -13.02 -25.56
C LEU A 533 6.31 -11.88 -25.17
N THR A 534 6.52 -10.97 -26.11
CA THR A 534 7.33 -9.74 -25.96
C THR A 534 6.53 -8.52 -26.45
N LEU A 535 7.10 -7.31 -26.34
CA LEU A 535 6.49 -6.09 -26.88
C LEU A 535 6.26 -6.17 -28.41
N GLU A 536 7.09 -6.93 -29.13
CA GLU A 536 6.95 -7.10 -30.58
C GLU A 536 5.66 -7.87 -30.96
N ASP A 537 5.10 -8.64 -30.03
CA ASP A 537 3.88 -9.42 -30.20
C ASP A 537 2.61 -8.63 -29.84
N LEU A 538 2.75 -7.40 -29.33
CA LEU A 538 1.67 -6.52 -28.89
C LEU A 538 1.54 -5.29 -29.80
N TYR A 539 0.35 -4.70 -29.84
CA TYR A 539 0.10 -3.47 -30.59
C TYR A 539 0.62 -2.24 -29.82
N GLN A 540 1.40 -1.38 -30.44
CA GLN A 540 1.87 -0.13 -29.82
C GLN A 540 0.81 0.97 -29.95
N ILE A 541 0.52 1.64 -28.84
CA ILE A 541 -0.30 2.85 -28.78
C ILE A 541 0.58 4.03 -28.38
N THR A 542 0.28 5.21 -28.93
CA THR A 542 0.97 6.46 -28.60
C THR A 542 -0.04 7.50 -28.10
N ILE A 543 0.45 8.50 -27.37
CA ILE A 543 -0.34 9.67 -26.99
C ILE A 543 0.04 10.81 -27.92
N ASP A 544 -0.93 11.36 -28.64
CA ASP A 544 -0.73 12.61 -29.39
C ASP A 544 -0.95 13.79 -28.42
N PRO A 545 -0.04 14.77 -28.35
CA PRO A 545 -0.22 15.94 -27.52
C PRO A 545 -1.36 16.80 -28.11
N VAL A 546 -2.40 17.05 -27.30
CA VAL A 546 -3.49 17.97 -27.64
C VAL A 546 -3.15 19.38 -27.14
N SER A 547 -2.47 19.48 -25.99
CA SER A 547 -1.89 20.70 -25.43
C SER A 547 -0.72 20.37 -24.49
N LEU A 548 -0.14 21.37 -23.81
CA LEU A 548 0.90 21.14 -22.80
C LEU A 548 0.42 20.22 -21.66
N ASP A 549 -0.84 20.32 -21.24
CA ASP A 549 -1.37 19.64 -20.05
C ASP A 549 -2.20 18.39 -20.36
N PHE A 550 -2.38 18.09 -21.66
CA PHE A 550 -3.38 17.13 -22.12
C PHE A 550 -2.90 16.37 -23.37
N GLY A 551 -3.09 15.05 -23.36
CA GLY A 551 -2.91 14.19 -24.52
C GLY A 551 -4.12 13.30 -24.79
N SER A 552 -4.30 12.89 -26.04
CA SER A 552 -5.32 11.92 -26.46
C SER A 552 -4.65 10.66 -26.97
N LEU A 553 -5.25 9.48 -26.73
CA LEU A 553 -4.74 8.23 -27.28
C LEU A 553 -4.88 8.25 -28.79
N LYS A 554 -3.80 7.93 -29.50
CA LYS A 554 -3.82 7.75 -30.94
C LYS A 554 -4.07 6.28 -31.24
N PHE A 555 -5.24 5.98 -31.79
CA PHE A 555 -5.61 4.64 -32.22
C PHE A 555 -6.18 4.67 -33.65
N ASP A 556 -5.55 3.97 -34.57
CA ASP A 556 -6.07 3.81 -35.93
C ASP A 556 -7.07 2.63 -35.96
N GLU A 557 -8.37 2.94 -35.80
CA GLU A 557 -9.47 1.96 -35.84
C GLU A 557 -9.52 1.16 -37.17
N THR A 558 -8.93 1.68 -38.26
CA THR A 558 -9.01 1.05 -39.59
C THR A 558 -7.85 0.07 -39.82
N GLN A 559 -6.63 0.43 -39.40
CA GLN A 559 -5.47 -0.47 -39.47
C GLN A 559 -5.49 -1.56 -38.39
N SER A 560 -6.10 -1.30 -37.25
CA SER A 560 -6.13 -2.21 -36.09
C SER A 560 -7.02 -3.44 -36.27
N LYS A 561 -8.12 -3.34 -37.04
CA LYS A 561 -9.06 -4.47 -37.28
C LYS A 561 -8.42 -5.71 -37.92
N ASN A 562 -7.26 -5.55 -38.57
CA ASN A 562 -6.53 -6.64 -39.21
C ASN A 562 -5.17 -6.91 -38.56
N ASN A 563 -4.87 -6.31 -37.40
CA ASN A 563 -3.58 -6.48 -36.74
C ASN A 563 -3.67 -7.60 -35.70
N SER A 564 -3.08 -8.75 -36.03
CA SER A 564 -3.05 -9.93 -35.14
C SER A 564 -2.37 -9.66 -33.79
N LYS A 565 -1.54 -8.61 -33.67
CA LYS A 565 -0.95 -8.23 -32.37
C LYS A 565 -1.99 -7.77 -31.36
N LEU A 566 -3.07 -7.12 -31.82
CA LEU A 566 -4.15 -6.65 -30.96
C LEU A 566 -4.94 -7.83 -30.35
N GLU A 567 -4.87 -9.02 -30.95
CA GLU A 567 -5.44 -10.25 -30.36
C GLU A 567 -4.73 -10.64 -29.06
N ASN A 568 -3.41 -10.37 -28.96
CA ASN A 568 -2.63 -10.54 -27.74
C ASN A 568 -2.79 -9.36 -26.78
N GLY A 569 -3.07 -8.17 -27.31
CA GLY A 569 -3.26 -6.94 -26.55
C GLY A 569 -2.45 -5.77 -27.08
N TRP A 570 -2.13 -4.82 -26.21
CA TRP A 570 -1.44 -3.58 -26.58
C TRP A 570 -0.53 -3.07 -25.46
N TYR A 571 0.37 -2.15 -25.81
CA TYR A 571 1.16 -1.40 -24.84
C TYR A 571 1.15 0.09 -25.16
N LEU A 572 1.24 0.90 -24.11
CA LEU A 572 1.48 2.34 -24.20
C LEU A 572 2.92 2.60 -23.77
N GLU A 573 3.68 3.23 -24.65
CA GLU A 573 5.01 3.75 -24.34
C GLU A 573 4.87 5.09 -23.60
N LEU A 574 5.42 5.17 -22.38
CA LEU A 574 5.40 6.38 -21.55
C LEU A 574 6.51 7.35 -21.98
N GLU A 575 6.60 8.53 -21.37
CA GLU A 575 7.79 9.37 -21.60
C GLU A 575 9.05 8.71 -21.01
N VAL A 576 10.23 9.00 -21.59
CA VAL A 576 11.49 8.49 -21.04
C VAL A 576 11.67 9.03 -19.61
N GLY A 577 11.88 8.15 -18.63
CA GLY A 577 11.97 8.51 -17.22
C GLY A 577 10.62 8.50 -16.49
N GLU A 578 9.48 8.55 -17.20
CA GLU A 578 8.16 8.35 -16.61
C GLU A 578 8.01 6.91 -16.09
N LYS A 579 7.37 6.74 -14.93
CA LYS A 579 7.22 5.45 -14.25
C LYS A 579 5.79 5.26 -13.80
N VAL A 580 5.25 4.06 -13.96
CA VAL A 580 3.99 3.69 -13.30
C VAL A 580 4.26 3.44 -11.82
N VAL A 581 3.72 4.28 -10.95
CA VAL A 581 3.99 4.24 -9.50
C VAL A 581 2.84 3.63 -8.69
N THR A 582 1.70 3.37 -9.32
CA THR A 582 0.55 2.73 -8.68
C THR A 582 -0.03 1.58 -9.50
N ARG A 583 -0.80 0.70 -8.86
CA ARG A 583 -1.59 -0.32 -9.57
C ARG A 583 -2.70 0.33 -10.40
N ALA A 584 -2.93 -0.22 -11.59
CA ALA A 584 -4.11 0.06 -12.38
C ALA A 584 -5.40 -0.47 -11.75
N ILE A 585 -6.48 0.29 -11.94
CA ILE A 585 -7.83 -0.06 -11.49
C ILE A 585 -8.81 0.19 -12.62
N THR A 586 -9.52 -0.85 -13.04
CA THR A 586 -10.52 -0.77 -14.13
C THR A 586 -11.94 -0.87 -13.59
N ALA A 587 -12.72 0.20 -13.58
CA ALA A 587 -14.12 0.17 -13.16
C ALA A 587 -14.97 0.92 -14.18
N ASN A 588 -16.17 0.40 -14.47
CA ASN A 588 -17.06 0.95 -15.50
C ASN A 588 -16.34 1.17 -16.85
N ASN A 589 -15.56 0.17 -17.28
CA ASN A 589 -14.70 0.21 -18.46
C ASN A 589 -13.64 1.32 -18.48
N ILE A 590 -13.38 2.01 -17.36
CA ILE A 590 -12.35 3.04 -17.25
C ILE A 590 -11.21 2.50 -16.40
N THR A 591 -10.00 2.52 -16.94
CA THR A 591 -8.78 2.24 -16.22
C THR A 591 -8.18 3.54 -15.69
N THR A 592 -7.86 3.55 -14.39
CA THR A 592 -7.09 4.62 -13.75
C THR A 592 -5.82 4.10 -13.09
N PHE A 593 -4.75 4.89 -13.18
CA PHE A 593 -3.47 4.69 -12.50
C PHE A 593 -2.71 6.00 -12.48
N ALA A 594 -1.72 6.11 -11.60
CA ALA A 594 -0.82 7.24 -11.51
C ALA A 594 0.60 6.90 -11.99
N THR A 595 1.23 7.88 -12.63
CA THR A 595 2.65 7.88 -13.00
C THR A 595 3.40 9.02 -12.30
N HIS A 596 4.72 8.88 -12.27
CA HIS A 596 5.66 9.89 -11.81
C HIS A 596 6.70 10.16 -12.89
N ILE A 597 6.95 11.44 -13.15
CA ILE A 597 8.02 11.89 -14.04
C ILE A 597 9.00 12.72 -13.21
N PRO A 598 10.25 12.28 -13.05
CA PRO A 598 11.24 13.07 -12.36
C PRO A 598 11.50 14.40 -13.05
N CYS A 599 11.77 15.42 -12.25
CA CYS A 599 12.13 16.72 -12.77
C CYS A 599 13.51 16.71 -13.44
N THR A 600 13.61 17.34 -14.59
CA THR A 600 14.83 17.36 -15.41
C THR A 600 15.60 18.68 -15.39
N ALA A 601 15.14 19.70 -14.64
CA ALA A 601 15.76 21.02 -14.57
C ALA A 601 16.77 21.13 -13.40
N ASN A 602 17.87 21.86 -13.59
CA ASN A 602 18.96 22.01 -12.61
C ASN A 602 18.58 22.77 -11.32
N ASP A 603 17.39 23.37 -11.25
CA ASP A 603 16.88 24.13 -10.09
C ASP A 603 15.65 23.45 -9.45
N CYS A 604 15.51 22.13 -9.59
CA CYS A 604 14.27 21.48 -9.19
C CYS A 604 14.17 21.22 -7.68
N ASN A 605 13.34 22.03 -7.03
CA ASN A 605 13.00 21.93 -5.60
C ASN A 605 11.80 20.99 -5.32
N ALA A 606 11.41 20.13 -6.26
CA ALA A 606 10.21 19.28 -6.17
C ALA A 606 10.47 17.83 -6.67
N LEU A 607 9.60 16.88 -6.28
CA LEU A 607 9.72 15.45 -6.64
C LEU A 607 9.63 15.19 -8.14
N GLY A 608 9.02 16.08 -8.91
CA GLY A 608 8.70 15.88 -10.33
C GLY A 608 7.25 16.21 -10.62
N GLU A 609 6.72 15.61 -11.68
CA GLU A 609 5.33 15.71 -12.07
C GLU A 609 4.61 14.40 -11.74
N ALA A 610 3.38 14.50 -11.20
CA ALA A 610 2.48 13.37 -11.05
C ALA A 610 1.34 13.47 -12.08
N ARG A 611 1.05 12.36 -12.76
CA ARG A 611 -0.10 12.27 -13.67
C ARG A 611 -1.04 11.18 -13.20
N ILE A 612 -2.34 11.46 -13.27
CA ILE A 612 -3.37 10.43 -13.12
C ILE A 612 -3.94 10.16 -14.51
N TYR A 613 -3.73 8.93 -15.00
CA TYR A 613 -4.29 8.44 -16.24
C TYR A 613 -5.73 7.95 -16.04
N ARG A 614 -6.57 8.17 -17.06
CA ARG A 614 -7.98 7.77 -17.07
C ARG A 614 -8.48 7.58 -18.51
N PHE A 615 -8.69 6.33 -18.92
CA PHE A 615 -9.17 6.01 -20.26
C PHE A 615 -9.83 4.63 -20.32
N ASP A 616 -10.61 4.37 -21.38
CA ASP A 616 -11.18 3.06 -21.67
C ASP A 616 -10.12 2.17 -22.36
N PRO A 617 -9.64 1.09 -21.71
CA PRO A 617 -8.57 0.26 -22.24
C PRO A 617 -9.04 -0.70 -23.35
N PHE A 618 -10.35 -0.87 -23.52
CA PHE A 618 -10.95 -1.77 -24.51
C PHE A 618 -11.23 -1.04 -25.82
N ASN A 619 -11.74 0.20 -25.72
CA ASN A 619 -12.05 1.06 -26.85
C ASN A 619 -10.94 2.07 -27.17
N LEU A 620 -9.93 2.20 -26.30
CA LEU A 620 -8.78 3.08 -26.46
C LEU A 620 -9.15 4.57 -26.57
N LYS A 621 -10.07 5.01 -25.70
CA LYS A 621 -10.59 6.38 -25.66
C LYS A 621 -10.33 7.05 -24.31
N GLY A 622 -9.88 8.30 -24.32
CA GLY A 622 -9.71 9.08 -23.10
C GLY A 622 -11.05 9.38 -22.43
N ASN A 623 -11.03 9.59 -21.11
CA ASN A 623 -12.25 9.86 -20.33
C ASN A 623 -12.27 11.25 -19.67
N GLY A 624 -11.24 12.08 -19.87
CA GLY A 624 -11.26 13.48 -19.49
C GLY A 624 -11.95 14.37 -20.53
N ASP A 625 -12.14 15.65 -20.19
CA ASP A 625 -12.63 16.66 -21.12
C ASP A 625 -11.80 16.65 -22.41
N ASN A 626 -12.45 16.74 -23.58
CA ASN A 626 -11.80 16.59 -24.90
C ASN A 626 -11.06 15.26 -25.13
N GLU A 627 -11.54 14.16 -24.55
CA GLU A 627 -10.93 12.81 -24.67
C GLU A 627 -9.48 12.75 -24.16
N THR A 628 -9.19 13.54 -23.14
CA THR A 628 -7.87 13.56 -22.51
C THR A 628 -7.65 12.32 -21.65
N VAL A 629 -6.40 11.84 -21.63
CA VAL A 629 -6.08 10.51 -21.08
C VAL A 629 -5.34 10.57 -19.75
N PHE A 630 -4.86 11.76 -19.39
CA PHE A 630 -4.34 12.04 -18.07
C PHE A 630 -4.62 13.49 -17.67
N ARG A 631 -4.60 13.74 -16.36
CA ARG A 631 -4.49 15.08 -15.77
C ARG A 631 -3.22 15.19 -14.94
N ARG A 632 -2.63 16.37 -14.90
CA ARG A 632 -1.49 16.70 -14.03
C ARG A 632 -1.96 17.04 -12.63
N ILE A 633 -1.18 16.67 -11.63
CA ILE A 633 -1.35 17.13 -10.25
C ILE A 633 -0.31 18.22 -9.98
N GLU A 634 -0.77 19.43 -9.72
CA GLU A 634 0.10 20.56 -9.40
C GLU A 634 0.94 20.27 -8.15
N HIS A 635 2.25 20.53 -8.23
CA HIS A 635 3.25 20.20 -7.19
C HIS A 635 3.27 18.70 -6.79
N GLY A 636 2.69 17.83 -7.63
CA GLY A 636 2.50 16.41 -7.34
C GLY A 636 3.80 15.60 -7.36
N GLY A 637 3.97 14.77 -6.33
CA GLY A 637 5.08 13.82 -6.19
C GLY A 637 4.71 12.40 -6.58
N ILE A 638 5.16 11.41 -5.81
CA ILE A 638 4.82 10.01 -6.03
C ILE A 638 3.47 9.74 -5.38
N LEU A 639 2.40 9.62 -6.18
CA LEU A 639 1.07 9.35 -5.61
C LEU A 639 0.99 7.96 -4.98
N PRO A 640 0.28 7.82 -3.85
CA PRO A 640 0.10 6.53 -3.21
C PRO A 640 -0.81 5.62 -4.04
N PRO A 641 -0.70 4.29 -3.87
CA PRO A 641 -1.57 3.34 -4.55
C PRO A 641 -3.06 3.57 -4.25
N PRO A 642 -3.92 3.48 -5.27
CA PRO A 642 -5.30 3.90 -5.16
C PRO A 642 -6.15 2.95 -4.31
N THR A 643 -7.00 3.54 -3.48
CA THR A 643 -8.01 2.83 -2.68
C THR A 643 -9.39 3.05 -3.30
N LYS A 644 -10.06 1.97 -3.70
CA LYS A 644 -11.44 2.08 -4.22
C LYS A 644 -12.41 2.33 -3.08
N PHE A 645 -13.43 3.12 -3.35
CA PHE A 645 -14.53 3.33 -2.42
C PHE A 645 -15.88 3.28 -3.14
N THR A 646 -16.88 2.84 -2.39
CA THR A 646 -18.29 3.00 -2.74
C THR A 646 -19.02 3.46 -1.49
N LEU A 647 -19.65 4.62 -1.54
CA LEU A 647 -20.32 5.23 -0.39
C LEU A 647 -21.76 5.57 -0.72
N VAL A 648 -22.61 5.50 0.31
CA VAL A 648 -23.94 6.10 0.27
C VAL A 648 -23.86 7.39 1.06
N ILE A 649 -24.13 8.51 0.41
CA ILE A 649 -24.19 9.83 1.04
C ILE A 649 -25.62 10.35 1.00
N GLU A 650 -25.96 11.21 1.97
CA GLU A 650 -27.21 11.96 1.96
C GLU A 650 -26.96 13.32 1.30
N ASP A 651 -27.73 13.62 0.26
CA ASP A 651 -27.73 14.89 -0.47
C ASP A 651 -29.12 15.54 -0.34
N LYS A 652 -29.25 16.83 -0.69
CA LYS A 652 -30.54 17.53 -0.71
C LYS A 652 -30.98 17.81 -2.14
N ASN A 653 -32.07 17.18 -2.57
CA ASN A 653 -32.70 17.51 -3.84
C ASN A 653 -33.66 18.69 -3.65
N CYS A 654 -33.31 19.84 -4.22
CA CYS A 654 -34.09 21.08 -4.11
C CYS A 654 -34.82 21.46 -5.42
N GLU A 655 -34.90 20.55 -6.42
CA GLU A 655 -35.50 20.85 -7.73
C GLU A 655 -36.98 21.26 -7.66
N THR A 656 -37.69 20.85 -6.61
CA THR A 656 -39.12 21.15 -6.42
C THR A 656 -39.38 22.31 -5.44
N GLY A 657 -38.34 22.99 -4.96
CA GLY A 657 -38.44 24.07 -3.96
C GLY A 657 -38.51 23.60 -2.51
N ASP A 658 -38.85 22.32 -2.28
CA ASP A 658 -38.69 21.64 -1.00
C ASP A 658 -37.42 20.76 -1.07
N CYS A 659 -36.40 21.12 -0.29
CA CYS A 659 -35.14 20.38 -0.23
C CYS A 659 -35.34 19.07 0.55
N ALA A 660 -35.67 17.98 -0.14
CA ALA A 660 -35.80 16.66 0.47
C ALA A 660 -34.44 15.94 0.51
N PRO A 661 -34.12 15.22 1.60
CA PRO A 661 -32.93 14.38 1.64
C PRO A 661 -33.07 13.19 0.68
N GLU A 662 -32.05 12.99 -0.17
CA GLU A 662 -31.95 11.91 -1.14
C GLU A 662 -30.64 11.13 -0.90
N LYS A 663 -30.67 9.81 -1.07
CA LYS A 663 -29.46 8.97 -0.93
C LYS A 663 -28.79 8.80 -2.29
N LYS A 664 -27.54 9.25 -2.41
CA LYS A 664 -26.72 9.09 -3.62
C LYS A 664 -25.63 8.06 -3.39
N ILE A 665 -25.45 7.15 -4.35
CA ILE A 665 -24.30 6.23 -4.38
C ILE A 665 -23.17 6.90 -5.14
N ILE A 666 -22.01 6.99 -4.51
CA ILE A 666 -20.78 7.47 -5.14
C ILE A 666 -19.80 6.32 -5.20
N SER A 667 -19.05 6.21 -6.31
CA SER A 667 -17.92 5.30 -6.41
C SER A 667 -16.72 5.94 -7.11
N GLY A 668 -15.53 5.59 -6.64
CA GLY A 668 -14.30 6.15 -7.16
C GLY A 668 -13.04 5.48 -6.61
N ALA A 669 -11.91 6.12 -6.82
CA ALA A 669 -10.62 5.76 -6.24
C ALA A 669 -9.97 6.98 -5.57
N LEU A 670 -9.35 6.77 -4.40
CA LEU A 670 -8.54 7.77 -3.72
C LEU A 670 -7.05 7.52 -3.97
N PHE A 671 -6.36 8.53 -4.48
CA PHE A 671 -4.89 8.61 -4.54
C PHE A 671 -4.42 9.54 -3.42
N GLY A 672 -4.40 9.03 -2.18
CA GLY A 672 -4.13 9.84 -1.00
C GLY A 672 -5.31 10.78 -0.75
N PRO A 673 -5.12 12.12 -0.76
CA PRO A 673 -6.22 13.06 -0.60
C PRO A 673 -6.98 13.37 -1.91
N HIS A 674 -6.48 12.92 -3.07
CA HIS A 674 -7.11 13.16 -4.38
C HIS A 674 -8.13 12.08 -4.73
N ILE A 675 -9.29 12.46 -5.27
CA ILE A 675 -10.38 11.55 -5.64
C ILE A 675 -10.56 11.52 -7.16
N GLU A 676 -10.73 10.32 -7.72
CA GLU A 676 -11.13 10.07 -9.10
C GLU A 676 -12.45 9.32 -9.15
N GLN A 677 -13.44 9.87 -9.87
CA GLN A 677 -14.73 9.21 -10.02
C GLN A 677 -14.78 8.26 -11.23
N PHE A 678 -15.52 7.17 -11.11
CA PHE A 678 -15.80 6.25 -12.21
C PHE A 678 -17.11 6.58 -12.96
N GLY A 679 -17.60 7.82 -12.84
CA GLY A 679 -18.85 8.32 -13.43
C GLY A 679 -20.10 8.08 -12.56
N ASP A 680 -21.26 8.59 -13.00
CA ASP A 680 -22.55 8.52 -12.29
C ASP A 680 -23.23 7.14 -12.31
N GLN A 681 -22.66 6.18 -13.03
CA GLN A 681 -23.19 4.81 -13.09
C GLN A 681 -22.65 4.03 -11.88
N GLY A 682 -23.55 3.62 -10.98
CA GLY A 682 -23.22 2.69 -9.90
C GLY A 682 -22.41 1.51 -10.44
N MET A 683 -21.36 1.09 -9.73
CA MET A 683 -20.45 0.07 -10.24
C MET A 683 -21.22 -1.17 -10.69
N GLY A 684 -21.27 -1.41 -12.00
CA GLY A 684 -21.76 -2.65 -12.56
C GLY A 684 -20.97 -3.80 -11.94
N GLY A 685 -21.69 -4.84 -11.51
CA GLY A 685 -21.17 -5.92 -10.68
C GLY A 685 -19.82 -6.44 -11.14
N ARG A 686 -18.75 -6.05 -10.42
CA ARG A 686 -17.50 -6.78 -10.49
C ARG A 686 -17.80 -8.18 -9.97
N ARG A 687 -17.43 -9.21 -10.74
CA ARG A 687 -17.12 -10.54 -10.20
C ARG A 687 -15.86 -10.39 -9.33
N LYS A 688 -16.03 -9.82 -8.13
CA LYS A 688 -15.00 -9.72 -7.12
C LYS A 688 -15.29 -10.82 -6.12
N LEU A 689 -14.35 -11.74 -6.01
CA LEU A 689 -14.44 -12.83 -5.08
C LEU A 689 -13.83 -12.48 -3.72
N TRP A 690 -14.74 -12.50 -2.73
CA TRP A 690 -14.64 -12.76 -1.29
C TRP A 690 -13.98 -11.77 -0.35
N ARG A 691 -14.87 -11.18 0.45
CA ARG A 691 -14.91 -11.40 1.91
C ARG A 691 -16.11 -12.34 2.19
N TYR A 692 -15.97 -13.33 3.08
CA TYR A 692 -17.00 -14.35 3.32
C TYR A 692 -18.09 -13.87 4.27
N ASN A 693 -19.33 -13.87 3.77
CA ASN A 693 -20.56 -13.89 4.56
C ASN A 693 -21.13 -15.31 4.50
N HIS A 694 -21.50 -15.87 5.66
CA HIS A 694 -22.12 -17.19 5.78
C HIS A 694 -23.64 -17.16 5.45
N GLN A 695 -24.16 -16.03 4.94
CA GLN A 695 -25.59 -15.75 4.81
C GLN A 695 -26.10 -15.58 3.37
N ASP A 696 -25.26 -15.83 2.36
CA ASP A 696 -25.72 -15.84 0.95
C ASP A 696 -26.06 -17.27 0.45
N ASP A 697 -26.45 -18.16 1.36
CA ASP A 697 -27.16 -19.42 1.06
C ASP A 697 -28.69 -19.22 1.08
#